data_AF-A0A8V0YYH0-F1
#
_entry.id   AF-A0A8V0YYH0-F1
#
_cell.length_a   1.000
_cell.length_b   1.000
_cell.length_c   1.000
_cell.angle_alpha   90.00
_cell.angle_beta   90.00
_cell.angle_gamma   90.00
#
_symmetry.space_group_name_H-M   'P 1'
#
loop_
_entity.id
_entity.type
_entity.pdbx_description
1 polymer ?
#
loop_
_entity_poly.entity_id
_entity_poly.type
_entity_poly.pdbx_seq_one_letter_code
_entity_poly.pdbx_strand_id
1 'polypeptide(L)'
;MSDTRRRVKVYTLNEDRQWDDRGTGHVSSTYVERLKGMSLLVRAESDGSLLLESKINPNTAYQKQQDTLIVWSEAENYDLALSFQEKAGCDEIWEKICQVQGKDPSVEVTQDLIESEEEHIEEMPETSPLIDLPSCELNKLEEIADLVTSVLSSPIRREKLALALENEGYIKKLLQLFQVCENLENTEGLHHLYEIIRGILFLNKATLFEVMFSDECIMDVVGCLEYDPSLAQPKRHREFLTKTAKFKEVIPITDSELRQKIHQTYRVQYIQDIILPTPSVFEENFLSTLTSFIFFNKVEIVSMLQEDEKFLSEVFAQLTDEATDDDKRCELVNFFKEFCAFSQTLQPQNRDAFFKTLAKLGILPALEIVMGMDDLQVRSAATDIFSYLVEFSPSMVREFVMQEAQQSDDDILLINVVIEQMICDTDPELGGAVQLMGLLRTLIDPENMLATANKTEKSEFLNFFYNHCMHVLTAPLLANTSEDKCEKDAVVGSTKSNTICPDNYQTAQLLALILELLTFCVEHHTYHIKNYIMNKDLLRRVLVLMNSKHTFLALCALRFMRRIIGLKDEFYNRYITKGNLFEPVINALLDNGTRYNLLNSAVIELFEFIRVEDIKSLIAHIVENFYNALESIEYVQTFKGLKTKYEQEKDRQNQKLNSVPSILRSNRFRRDARALEEDEEMWFNEDEEEEGEAVVPPVEKSKPEDDFPDSYEKFMETKKGICSISSHCHRIYAVQDM
;
A
#
# COMPACT_ATOMS: atom_id res chain seq x y z
N MET A 1 -18.31 -22.03 -24.18
CA MET A 1 -16.95 -22.07 -23.57
C MET A 1 -15.86 -22.28 -24.63
N SER A 2 -16.02 -21.77 -25.86
CA SER A 2 -15.02 -21.94 -26.94
C SER A 2 -14.53 -20.63 -27.57
N ASP A 3 -15.21 -19.50 -27.32
CA ASP A 3 -14.84 -18.22 -27.94
C ASP A 3 -13.57 -17.61 -27.33
N THR A 4 -13.44 -17.62 -26.00
CA THR A 4 -12.31 -16.98 -25.29
C THR A 4 -10.95 -17.51 -25.74
N ARG A 5 -10.84 -18.80 -26.06
CA ARG A 5 -9.59 -19.44 -26.51
C ARG A 5 -8.99 -18.80 -27.77
N ARG A 6 -9.81 -18.24 -28.66
CA ARG A 6 -9.32 -17.57 -29.89
C ARG A 6 -9.46 -16.06 -29.85
N ARG A 7 -9.78 -15.49 -28.69
CA ARG A 7 -9.93 -14.05 -28.51
C ARG A 7 -8.55 -13.38 -28.43
N VAL A 8 -8.34 -12.40 -29.29
CA VAL A 8 -7.09 -11.65 -29.45
C VAL A 8 -7.34 -10.15 -29.53
N LYS A 9 -6.37 -9.35 -29.05
CA LYS A 9 -6.20 -7.97 -29.48
C LYS A 9 -5.21 -7.89 -30.64
N VAL A 10 -5.49 -7.03 -31.60
CA VAL A 10 -4.62 -6.74 -32.75
C VAL A 10 -3.95 -5.40 -32.52
N TYR A 11 -2.63 -5.35 -32.66
CA TYR A 11 -1.87 -4.09 -32.62
C TYR A 11 -1.08 -3.88 -33.91
N THR A 12 -0.88 -2.61 -34.28
CA THR A 12 0.05 -2.19 -35.33
C THR A 12 1.00 -1.14 -34.79
N LEU A 13 2.28 -1.23 -35.11
CA LEU A 13 3.22 -0.15 -34.79
C LEU A 13 2.97 1.05 -35.72
N ASN A 14 3.02 2.27 -35.19
CA ASN A 14 2.83 3.52 -35.93
C ASN A 14 4.16 4.26 -36.19
N GLU A 15 4.09 5.37 -36.93
CA GLU A 15 5.27 6.16 -37.33
C GLU A 15 6.07 6.71 -36.13
N ASP A 16 5.42 6.93 -34.99
CA ASP A 16 6.03 7.36 -33.72
C ASP A 16 6.62 6.19 -32.90
N ARG A 17 6.69 4.98 -33.48
CA ARG A 17 7.12 3.72 -32.84
C ARG A 17 6.29 3.32 -31.61
N GLN A 18 5.00 3.66 -31.59
CA GLN A 18 4.04 3.23 -30.57
C GLN A 18 3.06 2.18 -31.12
N TRP A 19 2.58 1.29 -30.25
CA TRP A 19 1.63 0.22 -30.62
C TRP A 19 0.18 0.70 -30.54
N ASP A 20 -0.47 0.90 -31.68
CA ASP A 20 -1.88 1.27 -31.78
C ASP A 20 -2.78 0.02 -31.68
N ASP A 21 -3.76 0.04 -30.77
CA ASP A 21 -4.81 -0.98 -30.63
C ASP A 21 -5.83 -0.88 -31.79
N ARG A 22 -5.84 -1.89 -32.67
CA ARG A 22 -6.77 -1.99 -33.80
C ARG A 22 -8.11 -2.64 -33.43
N GLY A 23 -8.27 -3.07 -32.18
CA GLY A 23 -9.49 -3.67 -31.65
C GLY A 23 -9.34 -5.13 -31.23
N THR A 24 -10.40 -5.64 -30.58
CA THR A 24 -10.48 -7.01 -30.07
C THR A 24 -11.37 -7.87 -30.95
N GLY A 25 -10.94 -9.11 -31.20
CA GLY A 25 -11.65 -10.03 -32.09
C GLY A 25 -11.24 -11.48 -31.91
N HIS A 26 -11.70 -12.35 -32.81
CA HIS A 26 -11.42 -13.78 -32.79
C HIS A 26 -10.55 -14.18 -33.98
N VAL A 27 -9.39 -14.80 -33.71
CA VAL A 27 -8.43 -15.22 -34.74
C VAL A 27 -8.77 -16.60 -35.32
N SER A 28 -8.51 -16.77 -36.60
CA SER A 28 -8.61 -18.05 -37.30
C SER A 28 -7.55 -18.15 -38.41
N SER A 29 -6.97 -19.33 -38.62
CA SER A 29 -6.08 -19.60 -39.73
C SER A 29 -6.81 -20.39 -40.82
N THR A 30 -7.00 -19.81 -42.01
CA THR A 30 -7.69 -20.48 -43.13
C THR A 30 -6.99 -20.22 -44.46
N TYR A 31 -7.22 -21.08 -45.47
CA TYR A 31 -6.68 -20.87 -46.81
C TYR A 31 -7.52 -19.84 -47.57
N VAL A 32 -6.92 -18.72 -47.95
CA VAL A 32 -7.59 -17.61 -48.63
C VAL A 32 -7.24 -17.65 -50.12
N GLU A 33 -8.23 -17.97 -50.96
CA GLU A 33 -8.03 -18.23 -52.39
C GLU A 33 -7.47 -17.02 -53.15
N ARG A 34 -7.93 -15.80 -52.82
CA ARG A 34 -7.40 -14.55 -53.42
C ARG A 34 -5.92 -14.28 -53.09
N LEU A 35 -5.43 -14.73 -51.92
CA LEU A 35 -4.03 -14.61 -51.50
C LEU A 35 -3.17 -15.84 -51.86
N LYS A 36 -3.81 -16.92 -52.32
CA LYS A 36 -3.19 -18.21 -52.65
C LYS A 36 -2.31 -18.73 -51.51
N GLY A 37 -2.82 -18.75 -50.28
CA GLY A 37 -2.05 -19.18 -49.11
C GLY A 37 -2.88 -19.29 -47.83
N MET A 38 -2.29 -19.95 -46.83
CA MET A 38 -2.80 -19.91 -45.45
C MET A 38 -2.66 -18.49 -44.90
N SER A 39 -3.72 -17.98 -44.28
CA SER A 39 -3.80 -16.60 -43.81
C SER A 39 -4.42 -16.53 -42.41
N LEU A 40 -3.92 -15.61 -41.60
CA LEU A 40 -4.48 -15.24 -40.29
C LEU A 40 -5.59 -14.20 -40.49
N LEU A 41 -6.80 -14.53 -40.04
CA LEU A 41 -7.98 -13.70 -40.12
C LEU A 41 -8.47 -13.39 -38.70
N VAL A 42 -8.56 -12.11 -38.34
CA VAL A 42 -9.18 -11.67 -37.06
C VAL A 42 -10.50 -10.96 -37.34
N ARG A 43 -11.59 -11.43 -36.73
CA ARG A 43 -12.92 -10.81 -36.85
C ARG A 43 -13.32 -10.10 -35.56
N ALA A 44 -13.75 -8.85 -35.67
CA ALA A 44 -14.17 -8.03 -34.54
C ALA A 44 -15.32 -8.67 -33.75
N GLU A 45 -15.27 -8.59 -32.43
CA GLU A 45 -16.35 -9.11 -31.57
C GLU A 45 -17.60 -8.23 -31.56
N SER A 46 -17.48 -6.96 -31.97
CA SER A 46 -18.57 -5.96 -32.00
C SER A 46 -19.56 -6.16 -33.15
N ASP A 47 -19.07 -6.46 -34.35
CA ASP A 47 -19.86 -6.46 -35.58
C ASP A 47 -19.45 -7.55 -36.61
N GLY A 48 -18.45 -8.37 -36.31
CA GLY A 48 -17.93 -9.41 -37.21
C GLY A 48 -17.11 -8.89 -38.40
N SER A 49 -16.81 -7.59 -38.45
CA SER A 49 -15.92 -6.98 -39.44
C SER A 49 -14.50 -7.58 -39.37
N LEU A 50 -13.72 -7.41 -40.43
CA LEU A 50 -12.38 -8.00 -40.53
C LEU A 50 -11.33 -6.99 -40.05
N LEU A 51 -10.71 -7.26 -38.89
CA LEU A 51 -9.69 -6.40 -38.29
C LEU A 51 -8.29 -6.66 -38.87
N LEU A 52 -8.01 -7.92 -39.21
CA LEU A 52 -6.73 -8.35 -39.78
C LEU A 52 -6.94 -9.45 -40.82
N GLU A 53 -6.18 -9.38 -41.91
CA GLU A 53 -6.11 -10.39 -42.96
C GLU A 53 -4.66 -10.48 -43.49
N SER A 54 -3.82 -11.21 -42.76
CA SER A 54 -2.38 -11.36 -43.01
C SER A 54 -2.08 -12.73 -43.63
N LYS A 55 -1.18 -12.78 -44.62
CA LYS A 55 -0.77 -14.05 -45.26
C LYS A 55 0.42 -14.64 -44.51
N ILE A 56 0.33 -15.91 -44.12
CA ILE A 56 1.50 -16.62 -43.58
C ILE A 56 2.49 -16.87 -44.72
N ASN A 57 3.50 -16.02 -44.82
CA ASN A 57 4.54 -16.10 -45.85
C ASN A 57 5.70 -16.99 -45.38
N PRO A 58 6.30 -17.82 -46.25
CA PRO A 58 7.43 -18.68 -45.86
C PRO A 58 8.66 -17.92 -45.34
N ASN A 59 8.89 -16.71 -45.82
CA ASN A 59 10.12 -15.93 -45.57
C ASN A 59 9.96 -14.84 -44.50
N THR A 60 8.76 -14.66 -43.94
CA THR A 60 8.54 -13.68 -42.85
C THR A 60 8.98 -14.29 -41.52
N ALA A 61 9.76 -13.54 -40.73
CA ALA A 61 10.05 -13.92 -39.35
C ALA A 61 8.81 -13.67 -38.49
N TYR A 62 8.29 -14.72 -37.87
CA TYR A 62 7.31 -14.61 -36.78
C TYR A 62 8.04 -14.90 -35.47
N GLN A 63 7.71 -14.15 -34.42
CA GLN A 63 8.23 -14.35 -33.07
C GLN A 63 7.09 -14.60 -32.09
N LYS A 64 7.24 -15.61 -31.23
CA LYS A 64 6.38 -15.85 -30.07
C LYS A 64 7.05 -15.22 -28.85
N GLN A 65 6.34 -14.35 -28.13
CA GLN A 65 6.81 -13.73 -26.90
C GLN A 65 5.85 -14.02 -25.75
N GLN A 66 6.37 -14.15 -24.52
CA GLN A 66 5.60 -14.26 -23.27
C GLN A 66 4.45 -15.29 -23.31
N ASP A 67 4.63 -16.39 -24.06
CA ASP A 67 3.66 -17.46 -24.30
C ASP A 67 2.29 -17.08 -24.91
N THR A 68 2.00 -15.79 -25.08
CA THR A 68 0.66 -15.26 -25.39
C THR A 68 0.68 -14.14 -26.43
N LEU A 69 1.84 -13.79 -26.96
CA LEU A 69 2.02 -12.76 -27.98
C LEU A 69 2.69 -13.36 -29.22
N ILE A 70 2.19 -13.03 -30.41
CA ILE A 70 2.85 -13.33 -31.70
C ILE A 70 3.06 -12.02 -32.44
N VAL A 71 4.31 -11.74 -32.83
CA VAL A 71 4.75 -10.49 -33.50
C VAL A 71 5.42 -10.82 -34.84
N TRP A 72 5.17 -10.02 -35.88
CA TRP A 72 5.83 -10.12 -37.18
C TRP A 72 5.69 -8.83 -38.00
N SER A 73 6.49 -8.68 -39.06
CA SER A 73 6.43 -7.55 -39.98
C SER A 73 5.87 -7.97 -41.35
N GLU A 74 4.96 -7.17 -41.93
CA GLU A 74 4.51 -7.29 -43.32
C GLU A 74 4.99 -6.12 -44.18
N ALA A 75 5.84 -6.40 -45.18
CA ALA A 75 6.54 -5.40 -46.00
C ALA A 75 7.46 -4.47 -45.16
N GLU A 76 8.09 -3.50 -45.80
CA GLU A 76 9.27 -2.79 -45.27
C GLU A 76 9.02 -1.88 -44.05
N ASN A 77 7.78 -1.64 -43.62
CA ASN A 77 7.43 -0.79 -42.47
C ASN A 77 6.03 -1.08 -41.89
N TYR A 78 5.65 -2.34 -41.61
CA TYR A 78 4.34 -2.66 -41.01
C TYR A 78 4.42 -3.78 -39.98
N ASP A 79 4.74 -3.43 -38.74
CA ASP A 79 4.79 -4.37 -37.62
C ASP A 79 3.41 -4.65 -37.04
N LEU A 80 3.12 -5.94 -36.84
CA LEU A 80 1.85 -6.49 -36.41
C LEU A 80 2.04 -7.35 -35.18
N ALA A 81 1.13 -7.24 -34.21
CA ALA A 81 1.10 -8.12 -33.05
C ALA A 81 -0.31 -8.65 -32.74
N LEU A 82 -0.38 -9.92 -32.35
CA LEU A 82 -1.57 -10.57 -31.82
C LEU A 82 -1.33 -10.96 -30.36
N SER A 83 -2.04 -10.28 -29.45
CA SER A 83 -2.05 -10.61 -28.02
C SER A 83 -3.25 -11.50 -27.71
N PHE A 84 -3.00 -12.72 -27.27
CA PHE A 84 -4.00 -13.74 -26.99
C PHE A 84 -4.45 -13.70 -25.53
N GLN A 85 -5.76 -13.82 -25.31
CA GLN A 85 -6.30 -13.94 -23.95
C GLN A 85 -5.96 -15.28 -23.27
N GLU A 86 -5.70 -16.34 -24.05
CA GLU A 86 -5.36 -17.66 -23.55
C GLU A 86 -4.14 -18.24 -24.30
N LYS A 87 -3.12 -18.71 -23.55
CA LYS A 87 -1.94 -19.42 -24.09
C LYS A 87 -2.31 -20.54 -25.07
N ALA A 88 -3.34 -21.33 -24.74
CA ALA A 88 -3.81 -22.44 -25.56
C ALA A 88 -4.37 -22.02 -26.94
N GLY A 89 -4.67 -20.74 -27.16
CA GLY A 89 -4.96 -20.15 -28.47
C GLY A 89 -3.72 -19.70 -29.21
N CYS A 90 -2.77 -19.08 -28.49
CA CYS A 90 -1.47 -18.69 -29.02
C CYS A 90 -0.72 -19.91 -29.57
N ASP A 91 -0.68 -21.01 -28.81
CA ASP A 91 -0.06 -22.27 -29.20
C ASP A 91 -0.71 -22.86 -30.47
N GLU A 92 -2.05 -22.82 -30.59
CA GLU A 92 -2.78 -23.34 -31.78
C GLU A 92 -2.42 -22.56 -33.06
N ILE A 93 -2.29 -21.24 -32.97
CA ILE A 93 -1.90 -20.40 -34.10
C ILE A 93 -0.39 -20.52 -34.39
N TRP A 94 0.45 -20.62 -33.36
CA TRP A 94 1.89 -20.80 -33.50
C TRP A 94 2.25 -22.11 -34.21
N GLU A 95 1.69 -23.24 -33.77
CA GLU A 95 1.81 -24.53 -34.46
C GLU A 95 1.42 -24.41 -35.94
N LYS A 96 0.42 -23.59 -36.26
CA LYS A 96 -0.05 -23.41 -37.64
C LYS A 96 0.90 -22.57 -38.50
N ILE A 97 1.53 -21.54 -37.92
CA ILE A 97 2.58 -20.75 -38.58
C ILE A 97 3.80 -21.63 -38.84
N CYS A 98 4.30 -22.33 -37.82
CA CYS A 98 5.44 -23.25 -37.93
C CYS A 98 5.17 -24.37 -38.96
N GLN A 99 3.95 -24.94 -38.99
CA GLN A 99 3.55 -25.92 -40.01
C GLN A 99 3.61 -25.36 -41.44
N VAL A 100 3.23 -24.10 -41.65
CA VAL A 100 3.29 -23.47 -42.99
C VAL A 100 4.73 -23.18 -43.42
N GLN A 101 5.61 -22.85 -42.47
CA GLN A 101 7.02 -22.58 -42.75
C GLN A 101 7.95 -23.82 -42.69
N GLY A 102 7.44 -24.97 -42.27
CA GLY A 102 8.22 -26.21 -42.12
C GLY A 102 9.19 -26.17 -40.93
N LYS A 103 8.87 -25.40 -39.90
CA LYS A 103 9.68 -25.23 -38.67
C LYS A 103 9.08 -26.05 -37.51
N ASP A 104 9.90 -26.35 -36.51
CA ASP A 104 9.44 -27.03 -35.29
C ASP A 104 8.67 -26.04 -34.39
N PRO A 105 7.47 -26.37 -33.87
CA PRO A 105 6.71 -25.47 -32.98
C PRO A 105 7.42 -25.09 -31.67
N SER A 106 8.50 -25.77 -31.29
CA SER A 106 9.31 -25.43 -30.10
C SER A 106 10.24 -24.23 -30.27
N VAL A 107 10.40 -23.69 -31.49
CA VAL A 107 11.17 -22.44 -31.70
C VAL A 107 10.38 -21.23 -31.21
N GLU A 108 11.09 -20.20 -30.73
CA GLU A 108 10.50 -18.89 -30.39
C GLU A 108 10.49 -17.93 -31.59
N VAL A 109 11.38 -18.12 -32.57
CA VAL A 109 11.45 -17.35 -33.82
C VAL A 109 11.49 -18.31 -35.01
N THR A 110 10.67 -18.06 -36.02
CA THR A 110 10.50 -19.01 -37.13
C THR A 110 11.48 -18.82 -38.29
N GLN A 111 11.98 -17.60 -38.52
CA GLN A 111 13.05 -17.30 -39.47
C GLN A 111 14.03 -16.32 -38.83
N ASP A 112 15.31 -16.50 -39.09
CA ASP A 112 16.32 -15.51 -38.71
C ASP A 112 16.01 -14.20 -39.46
N LEU A 113 16.05 -13.08 -38.72
CA LEU A 113 15.80 -11.76 -39.29
C LEU A 113 16.95 -11.42 -40.24
N ILE A 114 16.71 -11.58 -41.55
CA ILE A 114 17.61 -11.06 -42.58
C ILE A 114 17.41 -9.55 -42.60
N GLU A 115 18.24 -8.85 -41.82
CA GLU A 115 18.37 -7.40 -41.90
C GLU A 115 18.64 -7.01 -43.36
N SER A 116 17.78 -6.16 -43.90
CA SER A 116 17.74 -5.87 -45.33
C SER A 116 18.72 -4.75 -45.67
N GLU A 117 19.89 -5.15 -46.19
CA GLU A 117 20.78 -4.36 -47.05
C GLU A 117 20.97 -2.87 -46.68
N GLU A 118 21.59 -2.57 -45.53
CA GLU A 118 22.52 -1.42 -45.47
C GLU A 118 23.91 -1.88 -44.99
N GLU A 119 24.90 -1.49 -45.78
CA GLU A 119 26.36 -1.66 -45.61
C GLU A 119 26.96 -3.08 -45.63
N HIS A 120 27.57 -3.36 -46.79
CA HIS A 120 28.63 -4.34 -47.02
C HIS A 120 29.85 -4.06 -46.12
N ILE A 121 29.78 -4.44 -44.85
CA ILE A 121 30.96 -4.70 -44.03
C ILE A 121 31.29 -6.19 -44.19
N GLU A 122 32.55 -6.51 -44.50
CA GLU A 122 32.97 -7.86 -44.87
C GLU A 122 32.52 -8.92 -43.84
N GLU A 123 31.98 -10.05 -44.32
CA GLU A 123 31.77 -11.25 -43.50
C GLU A 123 33.14 -11.77 -43.02
N MET A 124 33.65 -11.20 -41.92
CA MET A 124 34.62 -11.89 -41.10
C MET A 124 33.94 -13.16 -40.57
N PRO A 125 34.53 -14.35 -40.81
CA PRO A 125 33.90 -15.59 -40.41
C PRO A 125 33.70 -15.62 -38.89
N GLU A 126 32.58 -16.22 -38.45
CA GLU A 126 32.17 -16.38 -37.03
C GLU A 126 33.17 -17.15 -36.15
N THR A 127 34.34 -17.50 -36.68
CA THR A 127 35.43 -18.23 -36.05
C THR A 127 36.53 -17.33 -35.45
N SER A 128 36.45 -16.00 -35.58
CA SER A 128 37.36 -15.09 -34.86
C SER A 128 37.04 -15.06 -33.36
N PRO A 129 37.96 -15.48 -32.47
CA PRO A 129 37.63 -15.77 -31.08
C PRO A 129 37.60 -14.55 -30.15
N LEU A 130 38.06 -13.38 -30.62
CA LEU A 130 38.25 -12.16 -29.83
C LEU A 130 37.76 -10.95 -30.63
N ILE A 131 37.15 -9.98 -29.96
CA ILE A 131 37.06 -8.61 -30.46
C ILE A 131 38.42 -7.98 -30.19
N ASP A 132 39.11 -7.52 -31.23
CA ASP A 132 40.36 -6.78 -31.07
C ASP A 132 40.01 -5.32 -30.74
N LEU A 133 40.43 -4.84 -29.57
CA LEU A 133 40.13 -3.48 -29.11
C LEU A 133 41.17 -2.51 -29.67
N PRO A 134 40.76 -1.42 -30.37
CA PRO A 134 41.71 -0.40 -30.80
C PRO A 134 42.50 0.16 -29.63
N SER A 135 43.79 0.46 -29.82
CA SER A 135 44.59 1.08 -28.76
C SER A 135 43.98 2.42 -28.31
N CYS A 136 43.95 2.67 -27.01
CA CYS A 136 43.45 3.93 -26.44
C CYS A 136 44.36 5.10 -26.86
N GLU A 137 44.08 5.71 -28.01
CA GLU A 137 44.78 6.85 -28.58
C GLU A 137 43.75 7.88 -29.08
N LEU A 138 44.10 9.18 -29.00
CA LEU A 138 43.17 10.28 -29.32
C LEU A 138 42.57 10.19 -30.75
N ASN A 139 43.38 9.73 -31.71
CA ASN A 139 43.01 9.56 -33.12
C ASN A 139 42.21 8.27 -33.41
N LYS A 140 41.86 7.50 -32.39
CA LYS A 140 41.04 6.27 -32.50
C LYS A 140 39.75 6.35 -31.68
N LEU A 141 39.44 7.48 -31.07
CA LEU A 141 38.23 7.63 -30.25
C LEU A 141 36.94 7.45 -31.09
N GLU A 142 36.93 7.92 -32.33
CA GLU A 142 35.83 7.68 -33.30
C GLU A 142 35.66 6.17 -33.56
N GLU A 143 36.73 5.46 -33.94
CA GLU A 143 36.76 4.00 -34.16
C GLU A 143 36.25 3.20 -32.93
N ILE A 144 36.60 3.64 -31.72
CA ILE A 144 36.15 3.01 -30.47
C ILE A 144 34.67 3.32 -30.20
N ALA A 145 34.18 4.53 -30.48
CA ALA A 145 32.78 4.92 -30.32
C ALA A 145 31.86 4.12 -31.27
N ASP A 146 32.26 3.99 -32.53
CA ASP A 146 31.56 3.18 -33.54
C ASP A 146 31.53 1.69 -33.17
N LEU A 147 32.66 1.15 -32.70
CA LEU A 147 32.75 -0.23 -32.22
C LEU A 147 31.82 -0.48 -31.04
N VAL A 148 31.82 0.40 -30.03
CA VAL A 148 30.94 0.26 -28.86
C VAL A 148 29.47 0.37 -29.27
N THR A 149 29.12 1.35 -30.10
CA THR A 149 27.73 1.61 -30.51
C THR A 149 27.17 0.49 -31.40
N SER A 150 27.92 0.05 -32.42
CA SER A 150 27.52 -1.03 -33.34
C SER A 150 27.35 -2.40 -32.66
N VAL A 151 27.92 -2.57 -31.46
CA VAL A 151 27.80 -3.81 -30.66
C VAL A 151 26.50 -3.86 -29.87
N LEU A 152 25.88 -2.73 -29.51
CA LEU A 152 24.73 -2.69 -28.60
C LEU A 152 23.48 -3.42 -29.14
N SER A 153 23.32 -3.55 -30.45
CA SER A 153 22.20 -4.29 -31.06
C SER A 153 22.27 -5.80 -30.84
N SER A 154 23.47 -6.38 -30.69
CA SER A 154 23.68 -7.84 -30.68
C SER A 154 24.10 -8.36 -29.29
N PRO A 155 23.28 -9.17 -28.60
CA PRO A 155 23.62 -9.72 -27.28
C PRO A 155 24.94 -10.49 -27.25
N ILE A 156 25.24 -11.26 -28.30
CA ILE A 156 26.48 -12.05 -28.41
C ILE A 156 27.71 -11.13 -28.53
N ARG A 157 27.60 -10.03 -29.29
CA ARG A 157 28.69 -9.06 -29.42
C ARG A 157 28.89 -8.28 -28.10
N ARG A 158 27.81 -7.92 -27.38
CA ARG A 158 27.88 -7.25 -26.07
C ARG A 158 28.66 -8.09 -25.05
N GLU A 159 28.44 -9.41 -25.02
CA GLU A 159 29.20 -10.33 -24.17
C GLU A 159 30.71 -10.32 -24.50
N LYS A 160 31.05 -10.46 -25.79
CA LYS A 160 32.45 -10.46 -26.25
C LYS A 160 33.15 -9.13 -25.96
N LEU A 161 32.46 -8.00 -26.13
CA LEU A 161 33.01 -6.67 -25.89
C LEU A 161 33.24 -6.43 -24.40
N ALA A 162 32.30 -6.84 -23.54
CA ALA A 162 32.48 -6.74 -22.09
C ALA A 162 33.73 -7.51 -21.61
N LEU A 163 33.89 -8.76 -22.04
CA LEU A 163 35.08 -9.56 -21.74
C LEU A 163 36.37 -8.93 -22.27
N ALA A 164 36.34 -8.23 -23.41
CA ALA A 164 37.50 -7.52 -23.92
C ALA A 164 37.84 -6.27 -23.05
N LEU A 165 36.82 -5.51 -22.63
CA LEU A 165 36.97 -4.29 -21.81
C LEU A 165 37.43 -4.57 -20.37
N GLU A 166 37.07 -5.73 -19.80
CA GLU A 166 37.59 -6.22 -18.52
C GLU A 166 39.11 -6.46 -18.56
N ASN A 167 39.62 -6.88 -19.72
CA ASN A 167 41.04 -7.13 -19.91
C ASN A 167 41.84 -5.83 -20.12
N GLU A 168 43.12 -5.89 -19.76
CA GLU A 168 44.11 -4.81 -19.92
C GLU A 168 43.79 -3.45 -19.24
N GLY A 169 42.77 -3.35 -18.40
CA GLY A 169 42.38 -2.10 -17.73
C GLY A 169 41.93 -1.00 -18.70
N TYR A 170 41.26 -1.39 -19.78
CA TYR A 170 40.90 -0.51 -20.90
C TYR A 170 40.13 0.75 -20.47
N ILE A 171 39.15 0.60 -19.58
CA ILE A 171 38.35 1.70 -19.02
C ILE A 171 39.25 2.77 -18.36
N LYS A 172 40.24 2.37 -17.55
CA LYS A 172 41.14 3.34 -16.90
C LYS A 172 42.01 4.10 -17.91
N LYS A 173 42.39 3.49 -19.04
CA LYS A 173 43.11 4.16 -20.13
C LYS A 173 42.21 5.18 -20.85
N LEU A 174 40.93 4.86 -21.08
CA LEU A 174 39.95 5.81 -21.64
C LEU A 174 39.74 7.03 -20.73
N LEU A 175 39.62 6.83 -19.40
CA LEU A 175 39.47 7.94 -18.46
C LEU A 175 40.74 8.81 -18.36
N GLN A 176 41.93 8.23 -18.55
CA GLN A 176 43.17 9.01 -18.71
C GLN A 176 43.15 9.86 -19.99
N LEU A 177 42.63 9.35 -21.11
CA LEU A 177 42.42 10.16 -22.32
C LEU A 177 41.39 11.27 -22.11
N PHE A 178 40.32 11.02 -21.35
CA PHE A 178 39.35 12.05 -20.97
C PHE A 178 40.02 13.24 -20.28
N GLN A 179 40.85 12.97 -19.26
CA GLN A 179 41.63 14.03 -18.59
C GLN A 179 42.53 14.79 -19.58
N VAL A 180 43.13 14.12 -20.57
CA VAL A 180 43.94 14.78 -21.61
C VAL A 180 43.08 15.63 -22.55
N CYS A 181 41.94 15.12 -23.03
CA CYS A 181 41.00 15.86 -23.87
C CYS A 181 40.45 17.11 -23.17
N GLU A 182 40.09 16.99 -21.89
CA GLU A 182 39.60 18.09 -21.06
C GLU A 182 40.66 19.18 -20.86
N ASN A 183 41.90 18.80 -20.55
CA ASN A 183 43.03 19.73 -20.42
C ASN A 183 43.43 20.41 -21.75
N LEU A 184 43.07 19.84 -22.90
CA LEU A 184 43.32 20.38 -24.24
C LEU A 184 42.10 21.09 -24.84
N GLU A 185 40.97 21.18 -24.12
CA GLU A 185 39.69 21.69 -24.60
C GLU A 185 39.20 21.01 -25.91
N ASN A 186 39.54 19.72 -26.10
CA ASN A 186 39.21 18.95 -27.30
C ASN A 186 37.76 18.44 -27.27
N THR A 187 36.81 19.26 -27.71
CA THR A 187 35.37 18.95 -27.71
C THR A 187 35.00 17.68 -28.50
N GLU A 188 35.65 17.44 -29.63
CA GLU A 188 35.39 16.26 -30.49
C GLU A 188 35.77 14.95 -29.78
N GLY A 189 36.97 14.92 -29.18
CA GLY A 189 37.39 13.78 -28.36
C GLY A 189 36.51 13.58 -27.12
N LEU A 190 36.00 14.65 -26.51
CA LEU A 190 35.09 14.58 -25.36
C LEU A 190 33.71 14.01 -25.74
N HIS A 191 33.19 14.34 -26.93
CA HIS A 191 31.94 13.78 -27.45
C HIS A 191 32.05 12.26 -27.70
N HIS A 192 33.12 11.80 -28.35
CA HIS A 192 33.35 10.36 -28.52
C HIS A 192 33.51 9.64 -27.17
N LEU A 193 34.18 10.27 -26.19
CA LEU A 193 34.31 9.69 -24.85
C LEU A 193 32.97 9.63 -24.09
N TYR A 194 32.07 10.60 -24.28
CA TYR A 194 30.69 10.50 -23.82
C TYR A 194 30.00 9.27 -24.41
N GLU A 195 30.07 9.09 -25.74
CA GLU A 195 29.42 7.98 -26.46
C GLU A 195 29.97 6.62 -26.03
N ILE A 196 31.29 6.50 -25.91
CA ILE A 196 31.98 5.29 -25.43
C ILE A 196 31.53 4.95 -24.00
N ILE A 197 31.62 5.89 -23.06
CA ILE A 197 31.29 5.63 -21.66
C ILE A 197 29.80 5.31 -21.49
N ARG A 198 28.92 6.04 -22.19
CA ARG A 198 27.48 5.76 -22.23
C ARG A 198 27.19 4.37 -22.81
N GLY A 199 27.84 3.99 -23.91
CA GLY A 199 27.70 2.67 -24.51
C GLY A 199 28.21 1.53 -23.62
N ILE A 200 29.34 1.73 -22.91
CA ILE A 200 29.85 0.78 -21.92
C ILE A 200 28.85 0.59 -20.77
N LEU A 201 28.21 1.67 -20.29
CA LEU A 201 27.14 1.54 -19.29
C LEU A 201 25.97 0.68 -19.79
N PHE A 202 25.58 0.86 -21.05
CA PHE A 202 24.56 0.03 -21.69
C PHE A 202 24.99 -1.42 -21.96
N LEU A 203 26.24 -1.82 -21.76
CA LEU A 203 26.58 -3.26 -21.73
C LEU A 203 25.96 -3.97 -20.51
N ASN A 204 25.57 -3.22 -19.46
CA ASN A 204 24.80 -3.70 -18.31
C ASN A 204 25.49 -4.87 -17.56
N LYS A 205 26.81 -4.75 -17.33
CA LYS A 205 27.67 -5.78 -16.72
C LYS A 205 28.26 -5.33 -15.38
N ALA A 206 28.11 -6.17 -14.35
CA ALA A 206 28.53 -5.88 -12.98
C ALA A 206 30.04 -5.64 -12.84
N THR A 207 30.85 -6.48 -13.50
CA THR A 207 32.32 -6.38 -13.57
C THR A 207 32.80 -5.04 -14.14
N LEU A 208 32.14 -4.52 -15.17
CA LEU A 208 32.45 -3.19 -15.72
C LEU A 208 32.02 -2.08 -14.74
N PHE A 209 30.86 -2.22 -14.10
CA PHE A 209 30.38 -1.29 -13.08
C PHE A 209 31.31 -1.21 -11.85
N GLU A 210 31.88 -2.33 -11.39
CA GLU A 210 32.89 -2.34 -10.32
C GLU A 210 34.11 -1.46 -10.67
N VAL A 211 34.59 -1.51 -11.92
CA VAL A 211 35.71 -0.68 -12.39
C VAL A 211 35.27 0.78 -12.55
N MET A 212 34.17 1.04 -13.27
CA MET A 212 33.67 2.39 -13.57
C MET A 212 33.29 3.18 -12.33
N PHE A 213 32.64 2.52 -11.35
CA PHE A 213 32.13 3.15 -10.14
C PHE A 213 33.09 3.05 -8.95
N SER A 214 34.30 2.52 -9.15
CA SER A 214 35.38 2.64 -8.17
C SER A 214 35.66 4.11 -7.84
N ASP A 215 36.09 4.42 -6.60
CA ASP A 215 36.26 5.82 -6.16
C ASP A 215 37.32 6.59 -6.99
N GLU A 216 38.31 5.89 -7.54
CA GLU A 216 39.28 6.44 -8.49
C GLU A 216 38.65 6.87 -9.83
N CYS A 217 37.62 6.16 -10.31
CA CYS A 217 37.10 6.30 -11.67
C CYS A 217 35.77 7.08 -11.74
N ILE A 218 34.94 6.99 -10.71
CA ILE A 218 33.53 7.41 -10.79
C ILE A 218 33.35 8.89 -11.12
N MET A 219 34.25 9.76 -10.64
CA MET A 219 34.19 11.18 -10.94
C MET A 219 34.55 11.47 -12.41
N ASP A 220 35.52 10.75 -12.99
CA ASP A 220 35.87 10.89 -14.40
C ASP A 220 34.80 10.26 -15.31
N VAL A 221 34.16 9.16 -14.89
CA VAL A 221 32.99 8.58 -15.58
C VAL A 221 31.85 9.59 -15.64
N VAL A 222 31.51 10.24 -14.53
CA VAL A 222 30.53 11.35 -14.52
C VAL A 222 31.02 12.50 -15.40
N GLY A 223 32.33 12.80 -15.40
CA GLY A 223 32.97 13.79 -16.25
C GLY A 223 32.75 13.55 -17.74
N CYS A 224 32.97 12.34 -18.24
CA CYS A 224 32.65 11.98 -19.63
C CYS A 224 31.17 12.21 -19.95
N LEU A 225 30.28 11.88 -19.00
CA LEU A 225 28.83 12.03 -19.16
C LEU A 225 28.35 13.50 -19.10
N GLU A 226 29.21 14.47 -18.81
CA GLU A 226 28.90 15.90 -18.90
C GLU A 226 28.79 16.39 -20.36
N TYR A 227 29.52 15.76 -21.29
CA TYR A 227 29.75 16.23 -22.66
C TYR A 227 28.82 15.59 -23.70
N ASP A 228 27.51 15.61 -23.41
CA ASP A 228 26.46 15.12 -24.30
C ASP A 228 26.42 15.90 -25.64
N PRO A 229 26.66 15.28 -26.80
CA PRO A 229 26.71 15.97 -28.10
C PRO A 229 25.38 16.64 -28.51
N SER A 230 24.26 16.24 -27.91
CA SER A 230 22.94 16.85 -28.16
C SER A 230 22.75 18.20 -27.45
N LEU A 231 23.64 18.56 -26.52
CA LEU A 231 23.53 19.76 -25.70
C LEU A 231 24.52 20.85 -26.14
N ALA A 232 24.04 22.10 -26.15
CA ALA A 232 24.85 23.24 -26.56
C ALA A 232 25.98 23.61 -25.57
N GLN A 233 25.94 23.08 -24.34
CA GLN A 233 26.96 23.25 -23.29
C GLN A 233 26.97 22.00 -22.39
N PRO A 234 28.14 21.60 -21.83
CA PRO A 234 28.23 20.47 -20.91
C PRO A 234 27.38 20.66 -19.64
N LYS A 235 26.72 19.59 -19.18
CA LYS A 235 26.02 19.57 -17.88
C LYS A 235 27.03 19.47 -16.75
N ARG A 236 26.94 20.30 -15.72
CA ARG A 236 27.92 20.35 -14.62
C ARG A 236 27.63 19.38 -13.46
N HIS A 237 27.52 18.09 -13.78
CA HIS A 237 27.26 17.02 -12.82
C HIS A 237 28.33 16.89 -11.74
N ARG A 238 29.63 16.97 -12.09
CA ARG A 238 30.74 16.93 -11.12
C ARG A 238 30.72 18.12 -10.17
N GLU A 239 30.38 19.32 -10.66
CA GLU A 239 30.24 20.52 -9.81
C GLU A 239 29.07 20.37 -8.82
N PHE A 240 27.94 19.81 -9.26
CA PHE A 240 26.83 19.49 -8.37
C PHE A 240 27.26 18.49 -7.28
N LEU A 241 27.82 17.34 -7.67
CA LEU A 241 28.22 16.25 -6.76
C LEU A 241 29.35 16.62 -5.78
N THR A 242 30.15 17.65 -6.06
CA THR A 242 31.29 18.06 -5.20
C THR A 242 31.04 19.34 -4.40
N LYS A 243 30.21 20.28 -4.89
CA LYS A 243 29.98 21.59 -4.23
C LYS A 243 28.57 21.78 -3.69
N THR A 244 27.58 21.12 -4.31
CA THR A 244 26.15 21.35 -4.03
C THR A 244 25.57 20.24 -3.17
N ALA A 245 25.77 18.99 -3.58
CA ALA A 245 25.49 17.82 -2.76
C ALA A 245 26.45 17.81 -1.56
N LYS A 246 25.92 18.00 -0.36
CA LYS A 246 26.68 17.95 0.89
C LYS A 246 26.36 16.66 1.62
N PHE A 247 27.35 15.78 1.72
CA PHE A 247 27.26 14.63 2.62
C PHE A 247 27.18 15.11 4.07
N LYS A 248 26.13 14.70 4.78
CA LYS A 248 25.82 15.14 6.14
C LYS A 248 25.90 13.93 7.06
N GLU A 249 26.93 13.88 7.88
CA GLU A 249 27.14 12.83 8.87
C GLU A 249 26.37 13.20 10.14
N VAL A 250 25.32 12.43 10.49
CA VAL A 250 24.56 12.65 11.73
C VAL A 250 25.43 12.33 12.96
N ILE A 251 26.26 11.30 12.85
CA ILE A 251 27.36 10.99 13.77
C ILE A 251 28.58 10.70 12.89
N PRO A 252 29.81 11.09 13.29
CA PRO A 252 31.02 10.88 12.49
C PRO A 252 31.22 9.40 12.14
N ILE A 253 31.23 9.07 10.85
CA ILE A 253 31.45 7.69 10.41
C ILE A 253 32.96 7.42 10.39
N THR A 254 33.44 6.64 11.35
CA THR A 254 34.88 6.35 11.49
C THR A 254 35.41 5.36 10.46
N ASP A 255 34.54 4.56 9.85
CA ASP A 255 34.91 3.60 8.81
C ASP A 255 34.96 4.27 7.42
N SER A 256 36.16 4.26 6.82
CA SER A 256 36.39 4.78 5.47
C SER A 256 35.70 3.94 4.38
N GLU A 257 35.57 2.63 4.57
CA GLU A 257 34.96 1.73 3.57
C GLU A 257 33.45 1.95 3.49
N LEU A 258 32.76 1.98 4.64
CA LEU A 258 31.36 2.37 4.73
C LEU A 258 31.11 3.76 4.12
N ARG A 259 31.94 4.75 4.45
CA ARG A 259 31.84 6.09 3.88
C ARG A 259 32.02 6.07 2.35
N GLN A 260 32.98 5.32 1.83
CA GLN A 260 33.19 5.16 0.39
C GLN A 260 31.98 4.50 -0.29
N LYS A 261 31.40 3.46 0.33
CA LYS A 261 30.17 2.79 -0.15
C LYS A 261 28.97 3.73 -0.18
N ILE A 262 28.77 4.58 0.83
CA ILE A 262 27.69 5.59 0.84
C ILE A 262 27.88 6.58 -0.33
N HIS A 263 29.09 7.14 -0.50
CA HIS A 263 29.39 8.05 -1.63
C HIS A 263 29.22 7.38 -2.99
N GLN A 264 29.69 6.14 -3.16
CA GLN A 264 29.52 5.36 -4.38
C GLN A 264 28.03 5.17 -4.69
N THR A 265 27.23 4.74 -3.70
CA THR A 265 25.79 4.49 -3.86
C THR A 265 25.05 5.75 -4.28
N TYR A 266 25.30 6.89 -3.63
CA TYR A 266 24.71 8.17 -4.00
C TYR A 266 25.09 8.61 -5.43
N ARG A 267 26.37 8.49 -5.79
CA ARG A 267 26.85 8.85 -7.14
C ARG A 267 26.28 7.94 -8.23
N VAL A 268 26.16 6.63 -7.98
CA VAL A 268 25.58 5.67 -8.95
C VAL A 268 24.07 5.85 -9.09
N GLN A 269 23.36 6.10 -7.98
CA GLN A 269 21.94 6.49 -8.01
C GLN A 269 21.73 7.79 -8.80
N TYR A 270 22.61 8.79 -8.64
CA TYR A 270 22.57 10.02 -9.44
C TYR A 270 22.81 9.77 -10.94
N ILE A 271 23.73 8.86 -11.30
CA ILE A 271 23.93 8.44 -12.70
C ILE A 271 22.64 7.81 -13.25
N GLN A 272 22.00 6.92 -12.49
CA GLN A 272 20.74 6.28 -12.89
C GLN A 272 19.60 7.30 -13.05
N ASP A 273 19.32 8.13 -12.04
CA ASP A 273 18.09 8.92 -11.99
C ASP A 273 18.18 10.24 -12.77
N ILE A 274 19.37 10.85 -12.85
CA ILE A 274 19.56 12.21 -13.37
C ILE A 274 20.32 12.24 -14.70
N ILE A 275 21.28 11.34 -14.91
CA ILE A 275 22.10 11.32 -16.13
C ILE A 275 21.48 10.38 -17.19
N LEU A 276 21.00 9.20 -16.77
CA LEU A 276 20.37 8.19 -17.63
C LEU A 276 18.90 7.90 -17.24
N PRO A 277 18.03 8.93 -17.08
CA PRO A 277 16.64 8.71 -16.69
C PRO A 277 15.94 7.79 -17.69
N THR A 278 15.28 6.74 -17.20
CA THR A 278 14.59 5.76 -18.04
C THR A 278 13.48 6.44 -18.86
N PRO A 279 13.53 6.44 -20.21
CA PRO A 279 12.60 7.21 -21.03
C PRO A 279 11.14 6.77 -20.95
N SER A 280 10.88 5.53 -20.51
CA SER A 280 9.57 4.89 -20.57
C SER A 280 9.42 3.77 -19.54
N VAL A 281 8.20 3.61 -19.00
CA VAL A 281 7.80 2.49 -18.13
C VAL A 281 7.88 1.14 -18.86
N PHE A 282 7.96 1.13 -20.19
CA PHE A 282 8.12 -0.08 -20.99
C PHE A 282 9.60 -0.52 -21.17
N GLU A 283 10.56 0.25 -20.66
CA GLU A 283 12.01 0.02 -20.82
C GLU A 283 12.74 -0.40 -19.52
N GLU A 284 12.01 -0.83 -18.49
CA GLU A 284 12.53 -1.17 -17.14
C GLU A 284 13.71 -2.15 -17.09
N ASN A 285 13.95 -2.93 -18.15
CA ASN A 285 14.98 -3.97 -18.19
C ASN A 285 16.36 -3.53 -18.71
N PHE A 286 16.53 -2.33 -19.28
CA PHE A 286 17.79 -1.95 -19.95
C PHE A 286 18.99 -1.74 -19.02
N LEU A 287 18.77 -1.40 -17.74
CA LEU A 287 19.82 -1.15 -16.74
C LEU A 287 19.60 -1.97 -15.45
N SER A 288 19.03 -3.17 -15.58
CA SER A 288 18.73 -4.07 -14.46
C SER A 288 19.95 -4.42 -13.57
N THR A 289 21.15 -4.52 -14.15
CA THR A 289 22.40 -4.78 -13.39
C THR A 289 22.85 -3.54 -12.63
N LEU A 290 22.52 -2.33 -13.10
CA LEU A 290 22.81 -1.07 -12.41
C LEU A 290 21.94 -0.93 -11.16
N THR A 291 20.64 -1.20 -11.32
CA THR A 291 19.69 -1.27 -10.18
C THR A 291 20.13 -2.34 -9.18
N SER A 292 20.62 -3.50 -9.66
CA SER A 292 21.16 -4.56 -8.79
C SER A 292 22.44 -4.13 -8.05
N PHE A 293 23.34 -3.38 -8.70
CA PHE A 293 24.55 -2.84 -8.08
C PHE A 293 24.20 -1.89 -6.93
N ILE A 294 23.26 -0.96 -7.15
CA ILE A 294 22.73 -0.06 -6.12
C ILE A 294 22.08 -0.86 -4.98
N PHE A 295 21.29 -1.88 -5.30
CA PHE A 295 20.64 -2.75 -4.32
C PHE A 295 21.65 -3.46 -3.41
N PHE A 296 22.69 -4.09 -3.97
CA PHE A 296 23.70 -4.78 -3.17
C PHE A 296 24.50 -3.81 -2.29
N ASN A 297 24.86 -2.63 -2.80
CA ASN A 297 25.48 -1.59 -2.00
C ASN A 297 24.59 -1.11 -0.83
N LYS A 298 23.26 -0.97 -1.04
CA LYS A 298 22.32 -0.60 0.05
C LYS A 298 22.29 -1.68 1.15
N VAL A 299 22.26 -2.96 0.77
CA VAL A 299 22.33 -4.09 1.71
C VAL A 299 23.63 -4.08 2.51
N GLU A 300 24.77 -3.83 1.85
CA GLU A 300 26.09 -3.77 2.48
C GLU A 300 26.23 -2.60 3.46
N ILE A 301 25.79 -1.39 3.07
CA ILE A 301 25.71 -0.21 3.95
C ILE A 301 24.91 -0.53 5.22
N VAL A 302 23.78 -1.23 5.08
CA VAL A 302 22.97 -1.61 6.25
C VAL A 302 23.67 -2.62 7.14
N SER A 303 24.34 -3.64 6.57
CA SER A 303 25.11 -4.62 7.38
C SER A 303 26.22 -3.94 8.17
N MET A 304 27.02 -3.08 7.53
CA MET A 304 28.12 -2.36 8.17
C MET A 304 27.64 -1.44 9.30
N LEU A 305 26.54 -0.71 9.09
CA LEU A 305 25.92 0.13 10.12
C LEU A 305 25.29 -0.70 11.26
N GLN A 306 24.70 -1.86 10.96
CA GLN A 306 24.10 -2.75 11.95
C GLN A 306 25.18 -3.41 12.84
N GLU A 307 26.36 -3.69 12.29
CA GLU A 307 27.49 -4.29 12.99
C GLU A 307 28.26 -3.28 13.86
N ASP A 308 28.20 -1.97 13.56
CA ASP A 308 28.75 -0.92 14.43
C ASP A 308 27.81 -0.60 15.61
N GLU A 309 27.88 -1.44 16.64
CA GLU A 309 27.14 -1.25 17.90
C GLU A 309 27.42 0.13 18.54
N LYS A 310 28.59 0.75 18.33
CA LYS A 310 28.92 2.04 18.93
C LYS A 310 28.21 3.17 18.21
N PHE A 311 28.28 3.18 16.88
CA PHE A 311 27.60 4.17 16.07
C PHE A 311 26.10 4.18 16.40
N LEU A 312 25.42 3.03 16.32
CA LEU A 312 23.98 2.97 16.59
C LEU A 312 23.64 3.33 18.04
N SER A 313 24.43 2.88 19.03
CA SER A 313 24.21 3.26 20.43
C SER A 313 24.35 4.77 20.65
N GLU A 314 25.26 5.45 19.95
CA GLU A 314 25.41 6.90 20.04
C GLU A 314 24.25 7.64 19.34
N VAL A 315 23.76 7.13 18.19
CA VAL A 315 22.58 7.69 17.51
C VAL A 315 21.34 7.61 18.42
N PHE A 316 21.11 6.46 19.06
CA PHE A 316 19.98 6.28 19.98
C PHE A 316 20.12 7.11 21.27
N ALA A 317 21.32 7.23 21.82
CA ALA A 317 21.57 8.08 22.98
C ALA A 317 21.26 9.55 22.66
N GLN A 318 21.74 10.09 21.53
CA GLN A 318 21.41 11.47 21.15
C GLN A 318 19.92 11.66 20.80
N LEU A 319 19.26 10.65 20.21
CA LEU A 319 17.85 10.72 19.85
C LEU A 319 16.93 10.83 21.08
N THR A 320 17.29 10.14 22.17
CA THR A 320 16.50 10.05 23.41
C THR A 320 16.94 11.03 24.51
N ASP A 321 18.13 11.65 24.42
CA ASP A 321 18.57 12.69 25.36
C ASP A 321 17.70 13.96 25.27
N GLU A 322 17.16 14.41 26.40
CA GLU A 322 16.41 15.66 26.54
C GLU A 322 17.25 16.89 26.17
N ALA A 323 18.58 16.82 26.32
CA ALA A 323 19.48 17.92 26.01
C ALA A 323 19.77 18.11 24.51
N THR A 324 19.38 17.15 23.65
CA THR A 324 19.54 17.26 22.20
C THR A 324 18.61 18.32 21.62
N ASP A 325 19.12 19.17 20.74
CA ASP A 325 18.34 20.20 20.05
C ASP A 325 17.42 19.62 18.96
N ASP A 326 16.33 20.33 18.64
CA ASP A 326 15.31 19.83 17.72
C ASP A 326 15.80 19.70 16.27
N ASP A 327 16.71 20.58 15.82
CA ASP A 327 17.37 20.46 14.52
C ASP A 327 18.17 19.15 14.46
N LYS A 328 18.95 18.86 15.51
CA LYS A 328 19.71 17.61 15.63
C LYS A 328 18.83 16.37 15.75
N ARG A 329 17.74 16.45 16.53
CA ARG A 329 16.76 15.37 16.64
C ARG A 329 16.11 15.08 15.28
N CYS A 330 15.76 16.12 14.51
CA CYS A 330 15.28 16.01 13.13
C CYS A 330 16.30 15.32 12.20
N GLU A 331 17.60 15.63 12.31
CA GLU A 331 18.66 14.91 11.58
C GLU A 331 18.68 13.41 11.89
N LEU A 332 18.66 13.05 13.18
CA LEU A 332 18.75 11.67 13.64
C LEU A 332 17.51 10.85 13.21
N VAL A 333 16.32 11.45 13.24
CA VAL A 333 15.07 10.84 12.77
C VAL A 333 15.10 10.63 11.25
N ASN A 334 15.56 11.61 10.47
CA ASN A 334 15.69 11.46 9.02
C ASN A 334 16.73 10.38 8.65
N PHE A 335 17.83 10.26 9.40
CA PHE A 335 18.75 9.13 9.26
C PHE A 335 18.05 7.78 9.50
N PHE A 336 17.28 7.63 10.58
CA PHE A 336 16.55 6.37 10.83
C PHE A 336 15.47 6.11 9.77
N LYS A 337 14.83 7.13 9.22
CA LYS A 337 13.90 6.99 8.09
C LYS A 337 14.59 6.39 6.86
N GLU A 338 15.74 6.93 6.45
CA GLU A 338 16.51 6.39 5.33
C GLU A 338 17.05 4.97 5.63
N PHE A 339 17.54 4.75 6.86
CA PHE A 339 18.09 3.47 7.31
C PHE A 339 17.03 2.35 7.32
N CYS A 340 15.82 2.66 7.81
CA CYS A 340 14.68 1.74 7.77
C CYS A 340 14.12 1.58 6.35
N ALA A 341 14.14 2.61 5.50
CA ALA A 341 13.75 2.46 4.09
C ALA A 341 14.63 1.43 3.36
N PHE A 342 15.93 1.37 3.68
CA PHE A 342 16.82 0.34 3.12
C PHE A 342 16.52 -1.08 3.66
N SER A 343 15.74 -1.24 4.74
CA SER A 343 15.32 -2.57 5.23
C SER A 343 14.48 -3.32 4.19
N GLN A 344 13.81 -2.61 3.26
CA GLN A 344 13.07 -3.21 2.16
C GLN A 344 13.97 -4.00 1.20
N THR A 345 15.27 -3.64 1.10
CA THR A 345 16.24 -4.35 0.26
C THR A 345 16.86 -5.58 0.95
N LEU A 346 16.63 -5.76 2.25
CA LEU A 346 17.16 -6.89 2.99
C LEU A 346 16.37 -8.18 2.73
N GLN A 347 17.08 -9.31 2.71
CA GLN A 347 16.44 -10.63 2.76
C GLN A 347 15.67 -10.78 4.09
N PRO A 348 14.57 -11.55 4.14
CA PRO A 348 13.71 -11.63 5.33
C PRO A 348 14.41 -11.97 6.65
N GLN A 349 15.44 -12.83 6.62
CA GLN A 349 16.22 -13.19 7.82
C GLN A 349 17.07 -12.02 8.33
N ASN A 350 17.75 -11.31 7.43
CA ASN A 350 18.56 -10.13 7.79
C ASN A 350 17.66 -8.98 8.24
N ARG A 351 16.48 -8.83 7.64
CA ARG A 351 15.47 -7.84 8.02
C ARG A 351 14.91 -8.06 9.42
N ASP A 352 14.61 -9.32 9.78
CA ASP A 352 14.20 -9.69 11.15
C ASP A 352 15.32 -9.40 12.17
N ALA A 353 16.58 -9.74 11.84
CA ALA A 353 17.73 -9.40 12.68
C ALA A 353 17.92 -7.88 12.84
N PHE A 354 17.77 -7.11 11.76
CA PHE A 354 17.85 -5.65 11.73
C PHE A 354 16.84 -5.00 12.69
N PHE A 355 15.55 -5.31 12.57
CA PHE A 355 14.54 -4.72 13.47
C PHE A 355 14.71 -5.17 14.91
N LYS A 356 15.17 -6.41 15.17
CA LYS A 356 15.53 -6.85 16.53
C LYS A 356 16.69 -6.05 17.12
N THR A 357 17.69 -5.68 16.31
CA THR A 357 18.77 -4.78 16.75
C THR A 357 18.22 -3.41 17.10
N LEU A 358 17.40 -2.80 16.26
CA LEU A 358 16.81 -1.48 16.52
C LEU A 358 15.90 -1.46 17.76
N ALA A 359 15.07 -2.49 17.96
CA ALA A 359 14.23 -2.63 19.14
C ALA A 359 15.04 -2.77 20.44
N LYS A 360 16.09 -3.61 20.42
CA LYS A 360 17.00 -3.77 21.56
C LYS A 360 17.71 -2.46 21.94
N LEU A 361 17.96 -1.58 20.98
CA LEU A 361 18.59 -0.27 21.19
C LEU A 361 17.60 0.87 21.51
N GLY A 362 16.29 0.60 21.53
CA GLY A 362 15.28 1.56 21.98
C GLY A 362 14.60 2.39 20.88
N ILE A 363 14.43 1.86 19.66
CA ILE A 363 13.67 2.58 18.61
C ILE A 363 12.21 2.88 18.99
N LEU A 364 11.53 2.01 19.74
CA LEU A 364 10.13 2.22 20.11
C LEU A 364 9.96 3.34 21.16
N PRO A 365 10.72 3.38 22.28
CA PRO A 365 10.78 4.55 23.17
C PRO A 365 11.20 5.84 22.46
N ALA A 366 12.16 5.76 21.52
CA ALA A 366 12.55 6.93 20.73
C ALA A 366 11.39 7.45 19.85
N LEU A 367 10.60 6.55 19.25
CA LEU A 367 9.43 6.95 18.46
C LEU A 367 8.34 7.60 19.32
N GLU A 368 8.13 7.14 20.55
CA GLU A 368 7.19 7.76 21.49
C GLU A 368 7.49 9.25 21.71
N ILE A 369 8.75 9.56 22.06
CA ILE A 369 9.26 10.93 22.25
C ILE A 369 9.10 11.76 20.97
N VAL A 370 9.58 11.22 19.84
CA VAL A 370 9.62 11.93 18.55
C VAL A 370 8.23 12.17 17.97
N MET A 371 7.29 11.24 18.19
CA MET A 371 5.89 11.39 17.80
C MET A 371 5.14 12.43 18.66
N GLY A 372 5.61 12.69 19.89
CA GLY A 372 5.09 13.75 20.76
C GLY A 372 5.50 15.17 20.36
N MET A 373 6.45 15.34 19.43
CA MET A 373 6.96 16.66 19.02
C MET A 373 5.95 17.44 18.15
N ASP A 374 5.90 18.77 18.28
CA ASP A 374 5.00 19.61 17.48
C ASP A 374 5.37 19.67 15.97
N ASP A 375 6.63 19.37 15.60
CA ASP A 375 7.10 19.43 14.21
C ASP A 375 6.43 18.37 13.31
N LEU A 376 5.89 18.81 12.17
CA LEU A 376 5.15 17.95 11.24
C LEU A 376 6.08 17.04 10.41
N GLN A 377 7.27 17.51 10.02
CA GLN A 377 8.22 16.73 9.24
C GLN A 377 8.83 15.61 10.09
N VAL A 378 9.18 15.93 11.33
CA VAL A 378 9.69 14.98 12.32
C VAL A 378 8.65 13.90 12.63
N ARG A 379 7.39 14.28 12.89
CA ARG A 379 6.30 13.31 13.08
C ARG A 379 6.05 12.46 11.85
N SER A 380 6.02 13.04 10.65
CA SER A 380 5.89 12.27 9.40
C SER A 380 7.02 11.25 9.23
N ALA A 381 8.26 11.62 9.52
CA ALA A 381 9.39 10.70 9.45
C ALA A 381 9.33 9.60 10.52
N ALA A 382 8.84 9.90 11.73
CA ALA A 382 8.56 8.90 12.76
C ALA A 382 7.44 7.92 12.35
N THR A 383 6.37 8.42 11.70
CA THR A 383 5.31 7.59 11.13
C THR A 383 5.83 6.64 10.06
N ASP A 384 6.74 7.09 9.20
CA ASP A 384 7.38 6.22 8.20
C ASP A 384 8.22 5.11 8.86
N ILE A 385 9.04 5.45 9.86
CA ILE A 385 9.82 4.45 10.63
C ILE A 385 8.89 3.44 11.32
N PHE A 386 7.82 3.92 11.96
CA PHE A 386 6.82 3.08 12.61
C PHE A 386 6.09 2.18 11.59
N SER A 387 5.84 2.67 10.38
CA SER A 387 5.24 1.87 9.31
C SER A 387 6.08 0.65 8.94
N TYR A 388 7.42 0.80 8.84
CA TYR A 388 8.32 -0.32 8.57
C TYR A 388 8.36 -1.32 9.74
N LEU A 389 8.32 -0.84 10.99
CA LEU A 389 8.26 -1.71 12.18
C LEU A 389 6.95 -2.53 12.22
N VAL A 390 5.82 -1.90 11.92
CA VAL A 390 4.51 -2.57 11.88
C VAL A 390 4.38 -3.52 10.67
N GLU A 391 4.92 -3.16 9.50
CA GLU A 391 4.91 -4.00 8.29
C GLU A 391 5.78 -5.26 8.48
N PHE A 392 6.98 -5.11 9.03
CA PHE A 392 7.98 -6.19 9.07
C PHE A 392 8.12 -6.90 10.41
N SER A 393 7.58 -6.36 11.50
CA SER A 393 7.71 -6.93 12.86
C SER A 393 6.53 -6.57 13.80
N PRO A 394 5.26 -6.82 13.43
CA PRO A 394 4.11 -6.39 14.23
C PRO A 394 4.06 -6.99 15.64
N SER A 395 4.44 -8.26 15.83
CA SER A 395 4.49 -8.88 17.17
C SER A 395 5.51 -8.20 18.12
N MET A 396 6.61 -7.67 17.59
CA MET A 396 7.61 -6.93 18.38
C MET A 396 7.03 -5.61 18.90
N VAL A 397 6.26 -4.91 18.05
CA VAL A 397 5.55 -3.68 18.46
C VAL A 397 4.48 -4.01 19.52
N ARG A 398 3.73 -5.11 19.34
CA ARG A 398 2.73 -5.57 20.32
C ARG A 398 3.35 -5.94 21.67
N GLU A 399 4.44 -6.70 21.65
CA GLU A 399 5.18 -7.09 22.87
C GLU A 399 5.68 -5.86 23.62
N PHE A 400 6.25 -4.88 22.91
CA PHE A 400 6.72 -3.63 23.51
C PHE A 400 5.60 -2.84 24.21
N VAL A 401 4.48 -2.54 23.52
CA VAL A 401 3.41 -1.71 24.14
C VAL A 401 2.69 -2.42 25.29
N MET A 402 2.71 -3.75 25.31
CA MET A 402 2.24 -4.54 26.46
C MET A 402 3.21 -4.50 27.65
N GLN A 403 4.52 -4.44 27.41
CA GLN A 403 5.54 -4.29 28.45
C GLN A 403 5.60 -2.86 29.01
N GLU A 404 5.45 -1.85 28.13
CA GLU A 404 5.33 -0.43 28.45
C GLU A 404 4.21 -0.19 29.49
N ALA A 405 3.01 -0.71 29.23
CA ALA A 405 1.85 -0.60 30.12
C ALA A 405 1.97 -1.38 31.45
N GLN A 406 2.98 -2.23 31.62
CA GLN A 406 3.29 -2.88 32.92
C GLN A 406 4.36 -2.11 33.71
N GLN A 407 5.06 -1.17 33.08
CA GLN A 407 6.24 -0.49 33.63
C GLN A 407 6.01 1.01 33.86
N SER A 408 5.11 1.64 33.12
CA SER A 408 4.77 3.05 33.27
C SER A 408 3.63 3.26 34.27
N ASP A 409 3.86 4.13 35.27
CA ASP A 409 2.80 4.76 36.08
C ASP A 409 2.18 5.98 35.36
N ASP A 410 2.83 6.49 34.29
CA ASP A 410 2.34 7.61 33.48
C ASP A 410 1.54 7.07 32.27
N ASP A 411 0.29 7.53 32.09
CA ASP A 411 -0.71 7.03 31.12
C ASP A 411 -0.35 7.20 29.61
N ILE A 412 0.87 7.65 29.29
CA ILE A 412 1.33 7.88 27.92
C ILE A 412 1.91 6.58 27.37
N LEU A 413 1.12 5.91 26.51
CA LEU A 413 1.54 4.71 25.79
C LEU A 413 1.84 5.08 24.33
N LEU A 414 2.87 4.50 23.71
CA LEU A 414 3.22 4.76 22.30
C LEU A 414 2.01 4.56 21.36
N ILE A 415 1.21 3.52 21.63
CA ILE A 415 0.00 3.22 20.86
C ILE A 415 -1.09 4.30 21.02
N ASN A 416 -1.17 4.95 22.19
CA ASN A 416 -2.08 6.07 22.45
C ASN A 416 -1.57 7.35 21.76
N VAL A 417 -0.25 7.61 21.75
CA VAL A 417 0.35 8.70 20.96
C VAL A 417 0.03 8.55 19.47
N VAL A 418 0.13 7.33 18.92
CA VAL A 418 -0.27 7.00 17.53
C VAL A 418 -1.76 7.26 17.27
N ILE A 419 -2.65 6.87 18.20
CA ILE A 419 -4.08 7.15 18.10
C ILE A 419 -4.37 8.66 18.18
N GLU A 420 -3.69 9.40 19.06
CA GLU A 420 -3.83 10.85 19.19
C GLU A 420 -3.34 11.60 17.95
N GLN A 421 -2.22 11.18 17.34
CA GLN A 421 -1.77 11.71 16.05
C GLN A 421 -2.81 11.49 14.95
N MET A 422 -3.40 10.29 14.86
CA MET A 422 -4.48 10.00 13.91
C MET A 422 -5.71 10.89 14.14
N ILE A 423 -6.05 11.18 15.40
CA ILE A 423 -7.19 12.04 15.78
C ILE A 423 -6.90 13.53 15.51
N CYS A 424 -5.65 13.95 15.66
CA CYS A 424 -5.21 15.35 15.57
C CYS A 424 -4.56 15.70 14.22
N ASP A 425 -4.72 14.87 13.20
CA ASP A 425 -4.16 15.13 11.87
C ASP A 425 -4.72 16.44 11.29
N THR A 426 -3.79 17.32 10.92
CA THR A 426 -4.04 18.66 10.38
C THR A 426 -4.15 18.66 8.86
N ASP A 427 -3.83 17.55 8.19
CA ASP A 427 -3.94 17.42 6.75
C ASP A 427 -5.41 17.52 6.28
N PRO A 428 -5.73 18.34 5.25
CA PRO A 428 -7.11 18.50 4.76
C PRO A 428 -7.74 17.23 4.16
N GLU A 429 -6.92 16.28 3.71
CA GLU A 429 -7.36 14.98 3.16
C GLU A 429 -7.27 13.86 4.21
N LEU A 430 -6.77 14.16 5.42
CA LEU A 430 -6.46 13.22 6.50
C LEU A 430 -5.45 12.13 6.08
N GLY A 431 -4.49 12.47 5.21
CA GLY A 431 -3.53 11.51 4.67
C GLY A 431 -2.70 10.78 5.75
N GLY A 432 -2.28 11.49 6.80
CA GLY A 432 -1.55 10.91 7.93
C GLY A 432 -2.45 10.01 8.78
N ALA A 433 -3.68 10.43 9.06
CA ALA A 433 -4.64 9.62 9.79
C ALA A 433 -5.04 8.35 9.03
N VAL A 434 -5.13 8.39 7.70
CA VAL A 434 -5.37 7.18 6.87
C VAL A 434 -4.19 6.20 6.97
N GLN A 435 -2.94 6.69 6.91
CA GLN A 435 -1.74 5.87 7.10
C GLN A 435 -1.73 5.22 8.50
N LEU A 436 -1.90 6.02 9.56
CA LEU A 436 -1.91 5.56 10.95
C LEU A 436 -3.08 4.59 11.24
N MET A 437 -4.27 4.83 10.66
CA MET A 437 -5.40 3.90 10.72
C MET A 437 -5.04 2.54 10.12
N GLY A 438 -4.32 2.52 8.99
CA GLY A 438 -3.80 1.29 8.38
C GLY A 438 -2.83 0.54 9.29
N LEU A 439 -1.90 1.25 9.96
CA LEU A 439 -0.95 0.64 10.90
C LEU A 439 -1.65 0.08 12.15
N LEU A 440 -2.58 0.85 12.73
CA LEU A 440 -3.41 0.41 13.84
C LEU A 440 -4.21 -0.84 13.48
N ARG A 441 -4.80 -0.88 12.28
CA ARG A 441 -5.50 -2.07 11.77
C ARG A 441 -4.58 -3.28 11.70
N THR A 442 -3.39 -3.15 11.14
CA THR A 442 -2.40 -4.25 11.04
C THR A 442 -2.01 -4.80 12.41
N LEU A 443 -1.87 -3.93 13.42
CA LEU A 443 -1.53 -4.33 14.80
C LEU A 443 -2.66 -5.07 15.50
N ILE A 444 -3.91 -4.58 15.38
CA ILE A 444 -5.08 -5.18 16.04
C ILE A 444 -5.66 -6.39 15.28
N ASP A 445 -5.26 -6.63 14.04
CA ASP A 445 -5.74 -7.75 13.23
C ASP A 445 -5.37 -9.12 13.84
N PRO A 446 -6.36 -9.94 14.25
CA PRO A 446 -6.09 -11.27 14.81
C PRO A 446 -5.50 -12.27 13.82
N GLU A 447 -5.58 -12.03 12.51
CA GLU A 447 -4.91 -12.87 11.49
C GLU A 447 -3.38 -12.63 11.46
N ASN A 448 -2.94 -11.44 11.90
CA ASN A 448 -1.52 -11.09 12.03
C ASN A 448 -0.91 -11.46 13.39
N MET A 449 -1.68 -12.05 14.31
CA MET A 449 -1.23 -12.51 15.63
C MET A 449 -0.80 -13.97 15.53
N LEU A 450 0.41 -14.30 16.01
CA LEU A 450 0.96 -15.63 15.82
C LEU A 450 0.18 -16.66 16.65
N ALA A 451 -0.23 -17.73 15.97
CA ALA A 451 -0.66 -18.96 16.63
C ALA A 451 0.55 -19.69 17.24
N THR A 452 1.15 -19.07 18.26
CA THR A 452 2.16 -19.71 19.11
C THR A 452 1.54 -20.96 19.76
N ALA A 453 2.36 -21.90 20.23
CA ALA A 453 1.88 -23.12 20.89
C ALA A 453 0.96 -22.82 22.10
N ASN A 454 1.13 -21.64 22.71
CA ASN A 454 0.17 -21.01 23.60
C ASN A 454 -0.62 -19.97 22.79
N LYS A 455 -1.97 -20.05 22.80
CA LYS A 455 -2.88 -19.12 22.09
C LYS A 455 -2.93 -17.70 22.70
N THR A 456 -1.88 -17.27 23.39
CA THR A 456 -1.92 -16.18 24.37
C THR A 456 -1.81 -14.78 23.75
N GLU A 457 -0.90 -14.54 22.80
CA GLU A 457 -0.65 -13.20 22.19
C GLU A 457 -1.96 -12.51 21.77
N LYS A 458 -2.87 -13.24 21.08
CA LYS A 458 -4.16 -12.69 20.66
C LYS A 458 -5.02 -12.22 21.84
N SER A 459 -5.18 -13.06 22.86
CA SER A 459 -6.06 -12.74 23.99
C SER A 459 -5.47 -11.61 24.84
N GLU A 460 -4.16 -11.70 25.13
CA GLU A 460 -3.43 -10.73 25.94
C GLU A 460 -3.38 -9.35 25.27
N PHE A 461 -3.01 -9.27 23.99
CA PHE A 461 -2.93 -8.00 23.27
C PHE A 461 -4.31 -7.37 23.05
N LEU A 462 -5.35 -8.15 22.71
CA LEU A 462 -6.69 -7.61 22.59
C LEU A 462 -7.22 -7.13 23.95
N ASN A 463 -7.03 -7.87 25.04
CA ASN A 463 -7.40 -7.39 26.38
C ASN A 463 -6.67 -6.10 26.75
N PHE A 464 -5.36 -6.02 26.50
CA PHE A 464 -4.58 -4.79 26.64
C PHE A 464 -5.20 -3.63 25.84
N PHE A 465 -5.45 -3.81 24.54
CA PHE A 465 -5.97 -2.76 23.66
C PHE A 465 -7.37 -2.27 24.06
N TYR A 466 -8.26 -3.19 24.44
CA TYR A 466 -9.62 -2.82 24.87
C TYR A 466 -9.66 -2.08 26.20
N ASN A 467 -8.74 -2.38 27.12
CA ASN A 467 -8.64 -1.72 28.41
C ASN A 467 -7.98 -0.33 28.28
N HIS A 468 -6.84 -0.22 27.59
CA HIS A 468 -5.98 0.97 27.62
C HIS A 468 -6.08 1.88 26.39
N CYS A 469 -6.54 1.38 25.23
CA CYS A 469 -6.44 2.11 23.95
C CYS A 469 -7.81 2.43 23.32
N MET A 470 -8.77 1.50 23.41
CA MET A 470 -10.07 1.61 22.74
C MET A 470 -10.90 2.82 23.23
N HIS A 471 -10.71 3.24 24.48
CA HIS A 471 -11.37 4.44 25.01
C HIS A 471 -10.83 5.73 24.37
N VAL A 472 -9.51 5.81 24.10
CA VAL A 472 -8.86 6.92 23.37
C VAL A 472 -9.37 6.95 21.92
N LEU A 473 -9.33 5.81 21.23
CA LEU A 473 -9.80 5.67 19.85
C LEU A 473 -11.26 6.11 19.65
N THR A 474 -12.12 5.81 20.63
CA THR A 474 -13.55 6.14 20.56
C THR A 474 -13.92 7.49 21.20
N ALA A 475 -12.98 8.18 21.85
CA ALA A 475 -13.25 9.47 22.49
C ALA A 475 -13.84 10.53 21.52
N PRO A 476 -13.35 10.72 20.28
CA PRO A 476 -13.95 11.68 19.35
C PRO A 476 -15.40 11.32 18.97
N LEU A 477 -15.68 10.03 18.79
CA LEU A 477 -17.01 9.52 18.46
C LEU A 477 -18.00 9.75 19.59
N LEU A 478 -17.63 9.42 20.83
CA LEU A 478 -18.46 9.64 22.01
C LEU A 478 -18.65 11.14 22.27
N ALA A 479 -17.59 11.95 22.10
CA ALA A 479 -17.64 13.40 22.27
C ALA A 479 -18.56 14.10 21.27
N ASN A 480 -18.65 13.62 20.02
CA ASN A 480 -19.53 14.16 18.96
C ASN A 480 -20.99 13.67 19.05
N THR A 481 -21.26 12.63 19.85
CA THR A 481 -22.58 11.98 20.00
C THR A 481 -23.11 12.06 21.45
N SER A 482 -22.51 12.93 22.26
CA SER A 482 -22.96 13.32 23.60
C SER A 482 -24.17 14.26 23.53
N GLU A 483 -25.14 14.10 24.43
CA GLU A 483 -26.40 14.86 24.38
C GLU A 483 -26.27 16.27 25.01
N ASP A 484 -25.31 16.48 25.91
CA ASP A 484 -25.23 17.68 26.77
C ASP A 484 -24.67 18.95 26.12
N LYS A 485 -24.03 18.86 24.95
CA LYS A 485 -23.22 19.98 24.41
C LYS A 485 -24.01 21.15 23.80
N CYS A 486 -25.32 21.03 23.62
CA CYS A 486 -26.12 22.01 22.85
C CYS A 486 -27.21 22.77 23.62
N GLU A 487 -27.29 22.69 24.96
CA GLU A 487 -28.32 23.43 25.71
C GLU A 487 -28.10 24.95 25.83
N LYS A 488 -26.88 25.47 25.61
CA LYS A 488 -26.57 26.89 25.89
C LYS A 488 -26.93 27.89 24.78
N ASP A 489 -27.04 27.45 23.52
CA ASP A 489 -27.28 28.35 22.36
C ASP A 489 -28.60 28.09 21.60
N ALA A 490 -29.37 27.07 21.99
CA ALA A 490 -30.63 26.73 21.33
C ALA A 490 -31.79 27.64 21.79
N VAL A 491 -32.03 28.73 21.06
CA VAL A 491 -33.23 29.58 21.24
C VAL A 491 -34.51 28.75 21.13
N VAL A 492 -35.42 28.96 22.08
CA VAL A 492 -36.70 28.25 22.27
C VAL A 492 -37.46 28.01 20.96
N GLY A 493 -37.66 26.74 20.58
CA GLY A 493 -38.68 26.39 19.57
C GLY A 493 -38.43 25.19 18.65
N SER A 494 -37.30 24.48 18.73
CA SER A 494 -37.02 23.31 17.87
C SER A 494 -37.24 21.97 18.58
N THR A 495 -37.72 20.97 17.83
CA THR A 495 -37.82 19.57 18.22
C THR A 495 -36.49 19.01 18.71
N LYS A 496 -36.53 18.06 19.66
CA LYS A 496 -35.39 17.26 20.12
C LYS A 496 -34.66 16.64 18.93
N SER A 497 -33.57 17.27 18.50
CA SER A 497 -32.68 16.77 17.46
C SER A 497 -31.37 16.43 18.14
N ASN A 498 -31.00 15.15 18.12
CA ASN A 498 -29.70 14.70 18.62
C ASN A 498 -28.64 15.31 17.71
N THR A 499 -28.06 16.43 18.16
CA THR A 499 -27.28 17.35 17.33
C THR A 499 -25.82 16.93 17.35
N ILE A 500 -25.32 16.50 16.20
CA ILE A 500 -23.91 16.16 16.01
C ILE A 500 -23.10 17.45 16.02
N CYS A 501 -22.09 17.55 16.88
CA CYS A 501 -21.28 18.77 16.99
C CYS A 501 -19.79 18.48 17.29
N PRO A 502 -18.86 18.91 16.40
CA PRO A 502 -19.07 19.60 15.12
C PRO A 502 -19.29 18.66 13.91
N ASP A 503 -20.44 18.75 13.24
CA ASP A 503 -20.69 18.07 11.94
C ASP A 503 -19.99 18.80 10.76
N ASN A 504 -18.67 18.99 10.82
CA ASN A 504 -17.86 19.53 9.72
C ASN A 504 -17.28 18.37 8.85
N TYR A 505 -16.66 18.68 7.70
CA TYR A 505 -16.20 17.64 6.77
C TYR A 505 -15.03 16.79 7.32
N GLN A 506 -14.01 17.44 7.89
CA GLN A 506 -12.83 16.79 8.48
C GLN A 506 -13.23 15.89 9.66
N THR A 507 -14.09 16.38 10.56
CA THR A 507 -14.63 15.58 11.67
C THR A 507 -15.47 14.41 11.15
N ALA A 508 -16.25 14.59 10.08
CA ALA A 508 -17.01 13.50 9.49
C ALA A 508 -16.11 12.43 8.82
N GLN A 509 -14.98 12.82 8.20
CA GLN A 509 -13.98 11.88 7.70
C GLN A 509 -13.30 11.11 8.84
N LEU A 510 -12.84 11.79 9.90
CA LEU A 510 -12.24 11.16 11.08
C LEU A 510 -13.20 10.16 11.75
N LEU A 511 -14.48 10.53 11.93
CA LEU A 511 -15.48 9.63 12.46
C LEU A 511 -15.74 8.43 11.53
N ALA A 512 -15.64 8.60 10.20
CA ALA A 512 -15.74 7.49 9.26
C ALA A 512 -14.54 6.52 9.37
N LEU A 513 -13.32 7.02 9.59
CA LEU A 513 -12.12 6.19 9.84
C LEU A 513 -12.25 5.39 11.15
N ILE A 514 -12.68 6.04 12.24
CA ILE A 514 -12.93 5.38 13.53
C ILE A 514 -14.03 4.31 13.38
N LEU A 515 -15.12 4.61 12.66
CA LEU A 515 -16.18 3.64 12.38
C LEU A 515 -15.70 2.47 11.50
N GLU A 516 -14.73 2.68 10.62
CA GLU A 516 -14.15 1.60 9.80
C GLU A 516 -13.35 0.62 10.67
N LEU A 517 -12.48 1.13 11.56
CA LEU A 517 -11.79 0.30 12.56
C LEU A 517 -12.78 -0.42 13.48
N LEU A 518 -13.79 0.27 14.00
CA LEU A 518 -14.82 -0.36 14.84
C LEU A 518 -15.63 -1.42 14.09
N THR A 519 -15.90 -1.21 12.80
CA THR A 519 -16.57 -2.20 11.93
C THR A 519 -15.68 -3.43 11.75
N PHE A 520 -14.38 -3.25 11.53
CA PHE A 520 -13.40 -4.34 11.50
C PHE A 520 -13.36 -5.10 12.84
N CYS A 521 -13.30 -4.40 13.97
CA CYS A 521 -13.37 -5.02 15.30
C CYS A 521 -14.62 -5.89 15.48
N VAL A 522 -15.79 -5.48 14.98
CA VAL A 522 -17.04 -6.27 15.03
C VAL A 522 -16.92 -7.60 14.30
N GLU A 523 -16.13 -7.66 13.23
CA GLU A 523 -15.95 -8.87 12.43
C GLU A 523 -14.90 -9.83 13.01
N HIS A 524 -13.85 -9.31 13.65
CA HIS A 524 -12.67 -10.09 14.02
C HIS A 524 -12.45 -10.27 15.55
N HIS A 525 -12.93 -9.37 16.41
CA HIS A 525 -12.58 -9.32 17.84
C HIS A 525 -13.63 -9.97 18.78
N THR A 526 -14.49 -10.84 18.24
CA THR A 526 -15.45 -11.72 18.93
C THR A 526 -16.11 -11.13 20.19
N TYR A 527 -15.65 -11.50 21.38
CA TYR A 527 -16.27 -11.10 22.66
C TYR A 527 -15.79 -9.73 23.15
N HIS A 528 -14.54 -9.33 22.89
CA HIS A 528 -13.99 -8.04 23.36
C HIS A 528 -14.81 -6.87 22.81
N ILE A 529 -15.07 -6.86 21.49
CA ILE A 529 -15.89 -5.82 20.83
C ILE A 529 -17.34 -5.84 21.35
N LYS A 530 -17.88 -7.02 21.62
CA LYS A 530 -19.25 -7.22 22.10
C LYS A 530 -19.42 -6.63 23.50
N ASN A 531 -18.51 -6.93 24.40
CA ASN A 531 -18.49 -6.37 25.75
C ASN A 531 -18.35 -4.84 25.68
N TYR A 532 -17.45 -4.31 24.84
CA TYR A 532 -17.28 -2.87 24.67
C TYR A 532 -18.54 -2.17 24.12
N ILE A 533 -19.18 -2.72 23.09
CA ILE A 533 -20.43 -2.18 22.52
C ILE A 533 -21.55 -2.12 23.56
N MET A 534 -21.72 -3.18 24.35
CA MET A 534 -22.75 -3.24 25.39
C MET A 534 -22.47 -2.26 26.53
N ASN A 535 -21.23 -2.25 27.04
CA ASN A 535 -20.86 -1.47 28.23
C ASN A 535 -20.84 0.05 27.98
N LYS A 536 -20.56 0.49 26.74
CA LYS A 536 -20.54 1.92 26.36
C LYS A 536 -21.80 2.39 25.61
N ASP A 537 -22.83 1.54 25.47
CA ASP A 537 -24.02 1.78 24.61
C ASP A 537 -23.64 2.26 23.19
N LEU A 538 -22.56 1.68 22.64
CA LEU A 538 -21.83 2.27 21.52
C LEU A 538 -22.68 2.35 20.24
N LEU A 539 -23.53 1.35 19.97
CA LEU A 539 -24.37 1.36 18.78
C LEU A 539 -25.40 2.49 18.83
N ARG A 540 -25.96 2.82 20.01
CA ARG A 540 -26.85 3.99 20.14
C ARG A 540 -26.11 5.27 19.79
N ARG A 541 -24.89 5.44 20.31
CA ARG A 541 -24.02 6.60 20.03
C ARG A 541 -23.73 6.71 18.53
N VAL A 542 -23.29 5.61 17.90
CA VAL A 542 -23.04 5.55 16.45
C VAL A 542 -24.28 5.92 15.63
N LEU A 543 -25.47 5.45 16.01
CA LEU A 543 -26.70 5.71 15.26
C LEU A 543 -27.20 7.16 15.34
N VAL A 544 -26.67 8.01 16.23
CA VAL A 544 -26.88 9.47 16.16
C VAL A 544 -26.34 10.03 14.84
N LEU A 545 -25.27 9.42 14.28
CA LEU A 545 -24.64 9.85 13.03
C LEU A 545 -25.50 9.60 11.78
N MET A 546 -26.62 8.87 11.90
CA MET A 546 -27.64 8.80 10.85
C MET A 546 -28.23 10.19 10.51
N ASN A 547 -28.13 11.15 11.43
CA ASN A 547 -28.59 12.53 11.25
C ASN A 547 -27.52 13.47 10.63
N SER A 548 -26.31 12.99 10.31
CA SER A 548 -25.26 13.83 9.72
C SER A 548 -25.68 14.34 8.35
N LYS A 549 -25.31 15.59 8.03
CA LYS A 549 -25.49 16.14 6.69
C LYS A 549 -24.60 15.45 5.64
N HIS A 550 -23.60 14.69 6.08
CA HIS A 550 -22.65 13.97 5.23
C HIS A 550 -23.09 12.52 5.03
N THR A 551 -23.69 12.23 3.88
CA THR A 551 -24.26 10.90 3.57
C THR A 551 -23.27 9.75 3.74
N PHE A 552 -21.97 9.95 3.49
CA PHE A 552 -20.95 8.91 3.66
C PHE A 552 -20.78 8.49 5.13
N LEU A 553 -20.94 9.41 6.09
CA LEU A 553 -20.84 9.11 7.51
C LEU A 553 -22.08 8.33 8.00
N ALA A 554 -23.28 8.74 7.56
CA ALA A 554 -24.51 7.99 7.82
C ALA A 554 -24.45 6.56 7.25
N LEU A 555 -23.87 6.40 6.05
CA LEU A 555 -23.59 5.08 5.46
C LEU A 555 -22.59 4.26 6.28
N CYS A 556 -21.58 4.88 6.90
CA CYS A 556 -20.67 4.18 7.81
C CYS A 556 -21.37 3.70 9.09
N ALA A 557 -22.22 4.53 9.70
CA ALA A 557 -23.01 4.14 10.87
C ALA A 557 -23.98 2.98 10.56
N LEU A 558 -24.64 3.05 9.39
CA LEU A 558 -25.50 1.98 8.90
C LEU A 558 -24.72 0.68 8.62
N ARG A 559 -23.52 0.78 8.01
CA ARG A 559 -22.59 -0.34 7.76
C ARG A 559 -22.17 -1.02 9.07
N PHE A 560 -21.87 -0.25 10.11
CA PHE A 560 -21.55 -0.77 11.45
C PHE A 560 -22.72 -1.58 12.05
N MET A 561 -23.94 -1.02 12.06
CA MET A 561 -25.15 -1.72 12.50
C MET A 561 -25.41 -3.01 11.67
N ARG A 562 -25.18 -2.93 10.35
CA ARG A 562 -25.36 -4.03 9.40
C ARG A 562 -24.38 -5.19 9.63
N ARG A 563 -23.15 -4.92 10.07
CA ARG A 563 -22.20 -5.98 10.46
C ARG A 563 -22.59 -6.62 11.80
N ILE A 564 -22.98 -5.82 12.80
CA ILE A 564 -23.48 -6.34 14.09
C ILE A 564 -24.66 -7.30 13.89
N ILE A 565 -25.66 -6.91 13.09
CA ILE A 565 -26.82 -7.75 12.75
C ILE A 565 -26.39 -8.97 11.90
N GLY A 566 -25.33 -8.84 11.10
CA GLY A 566 -24.72 -9.92 10.32
C GLY A 566 -24.23 -11.10 11.15
N LEU A 567 -23.81 -10.86 12.40
CA LEU A 567 -23.37 -11.90 13.34
C LEU A 567 -24.53 -12.78 13.84
N LYS A 568 -25.78 -12.32 13.72
CA LYS A 568 -27.02 -13.03 14.14
C LYS A 568 -27.06 -13.42 15.63
N ASP A 569 -26.25 -12.76 16.46
CA ASP A 569 -26.17 -13.00 17.90
C ASP A 569 -27.42 -12.46 18.63
N GLU A 570 -28.03 -13.31 19.48
CA GLU A 570 -29.26 -12.97 20.18
C GLU A 570 -29.10 -11.92 21.30
N PHE A 571 -27.91 -11.69 21.84
CA PHE A 571 -27.65 -10.58 22.75
C PHE A 571 -27.65 -9.25 21.99
N TYR A 572 -27.01 -9.16 20.83
CA TYR A 572 -27.13 -7.98 19.95
C TYR A 572 -28.58 -7.75 19.52
N ASN A 573 -29.32 -8.80 19.13
CA ASN A 573 -30.73 -8.66 18.77
C ASN A 573 -31.57 -8.12 19.93
N ARG A 574 -31.36 -8.62 21.16
CA ARG A 574 -32.04 -8.12 22.37
C ARG A 574 -31.67 -6.69 22.72
N TYR A 575 -30.41 -6.30 22.55
CA TYR A 575 -29.93 -4.95 22.78
C TYR A 575 -30.55 -3.96 21.79
N ILE A 576 -30.52 -4.28 20.49
CA ILE A 576 -31.13 -3.48 19.41
C ILE A 576 -32.63 -3.29 19.63
N THR A 577 -33.36 -4.37 19.98
CA THR A 577 -34.81 -4.32 20.18
C THR A 577 -35.19 -3.59 21.46
N LYS A 578 -34.59 -3.91 22.62
CA LYS A 578 -34.81 -3.17 23.88
C LYS A 578 -34.46 -1.69 23.77
N GLY A 579 -33.40 -1.36 23.03
CA GLY A 579 -32.91 0.00 22.85
C GLY A 579 -33.67 0.83 21.81
N ASN A 580 -34.62 0.22 21.09
CA ASN A 580 -35.32 0.74 19.91
C ASN A 580 -34.39 1.24 18.77
N LEU A 581 -33.24 0.59 18.58
CA LEU A 581 -32.15 1.12 17.74
C LEU A 581 -32.44 1.15 16.22
N PHE A 582 -33.60 0.68 15.76
CA PHE A 582 -34.06 0.91 14.38
C PHE A 582 -34.64 2.31 14.15
N GLU A 583 -35.02 3.04 15.21
CA GLU A 583 -35.68 4.35 15.09
C GLU A 583 -34.86 5.39 14.31
N PRO A 584 -33.55 5.61 14.57
CA PRO A 584 -32.75 6.55 13.77
C PRO A 584 -32.63 6.15 12.29
N VAL A 585 -32.57 4.85 12.00
CA VAL A 585 -32.48 4.32 10.63
C VAL A 585 -33.79 4.52 9.86
N ILE A 586 -34.92 4.35 10.54
CA ILE A 586 -36.25 4.51 9.93
C ILE A 586 -36.58 6.00 9.77
N ASN A 587 -36.21 6.86 10.72
CA ASN A 587 -36.33 8.30 10.57
C ASN A 587 -35.51 8.79 9.36
N ALA A 588 -34.25 8.38 9.23
CA ALA A 588 -33.41 8.70 8.07
C ALA A 588 -34.01 8.21 6.72
N LEU A 589 -34.67 7.06 6.70
CA LEU A 589 -35.38 6.56 5.51
C LEU A 589 -36.60 7.43 5.14
N LEU A 590 -37.37 7.87 6.14
CA LEU A 590 -38.56 8.70 5.97
C LEU A 590 -38.19 10.14 5.56
N ASP A 591 -37.17 10.73 6.20
CA ASP A 591 -36.65 12.07 5.91
C ASP A 591 -36.01 12.16 4.52
N ASN A 592 -35.42 11.07 4.04
CA ASN A 592 -34.96 10.95 2.66
C ASN A 592 -36.13 11.01 1.64
N GLY A 593 -37.34 10.64 2.06
CA GLY A 593 -38.55 10.65 1.23
C GLY A 593 -38.40 9.82 -0.05
N THR A 594 -38.91 10.34 -1.17
CA THR A 594 -38.93 9.65 -2.46
C THR A 594 -37.60 9.69 -3.22
N ARG A 595 -36.48 10.06 -2.58
CA ARG A 595 -35.17 10.16 -3.24
C ARG A 595 -34.53 8.78 -3.38
N TYR A 596 -34.35 8.32 -4.61
CA TYR A 596 -33.59 7.10 -4.89
C TYR A 596 -32.09 7.41 -4.92
N ASN A 597 -31.39 7.06 -3.83
CA ASN A 597 -29.95 7.28 -3.66
C ASN A 597 -29.31 6.12 -2.87
N LEU A 598 -27.98 6.18 -2.68
CA LEU A 598 -27.23 5.12 -2.01
C LEU A 598 -27.70 4.85 -0.56
N LEU A 599 -28.09 5.89 0.19
CA LEU A 599 -28.62 5.74 1.55
C LEU A 599 -29.96 4.97 1.54
N ASN A 600 -30.86 5.32 0.63
CA ASN A 600 -32.14 4.62 0.45
C ASN A 600 -31.92 3.13 0.15
N SER A 601 -31.05 2.82 -0.82
CA SER A 601 -30.72 1.45 -1.20
C SER A 601 -30.05 0.66 -0.06
N ALA A 602 -29.14 1.27 0.68
CA ALA A 602 -28.44 0.62 1.79
C ALA A 602 -29.37 0.34 2.99
N VAL A 603 -30.29 1.25 3.31
CA VAL A 603 -31.28 1.01 4.37
C VAL A 603 -32.24 -0.11 3.98
N ILE A 604 -32.65 -0.16 2.70
CA ILE A 604 -33.48 -1.27 2.19
C ILE A 604 -32.70 -2.60 2.22
N GLU A 605 -31.40 -2.62 1.88
CA GLU A 605 -30.56 -3.82 2.01
C GLU A 605 -30.53 -4.35 3.44
N LEU A 606 -30.38 -3.49 4.45
CA LEU A 606 -30.39 -3.90 5.85
C LEU A 606 -31.69 -4.63 6.23
N PHE A 607 -32.84 -4.06 5.85
CA PHE A 607 -34.15 -4.67 6.11
C PHE A 607 -34.39 -5.94 5.28
N GLU A 608 -33.87 -5.98 4.05
CA GLU A 608 -33.95 -7.15 3.17
C GLU A 608 -33.08 -8.30 3.68
N PHE A 609 -31.88 -8.02 4.20
CA PHE A 609 -31.02 -9.00 4.85
C PHE A 609 -31.71 -9.63 6.07
N ILE A 610 -32.28 -8.81 6.96
CA ILE A 610 -33.05 -9.29 8.13
C ILE A 610 -34.20 -10.22 7.70
N ARG A 611 -34.88 -9.88 6.58
CA ARG A 611 -35.99 -10.66 6.00
C ARG A 611 -35.53 -11.99 5.38
N VAL A 612 -34.42 -11.98 4.64
CA VAL A 612 -33.86 -13.15 3.93
C VAL A 612 -33.25 -14.14 4.92
N GLU A 613 -32.47 -13.64 5.88
CA GLU A 613 -31.83 -14.44 6.94
C GLU A 613 -32.79 -14.88 8.06
N ASP A 614 -34.07 -14.49 7.99
CA ASP A 614 -35.14 -14.94 8.89
C ASP A 614 -34.88 -14.64 10.39
N ILE A 615 -34.32 -13.46 10.68
CA ILE A 615 -33.92 -13.02 12.04
C ILE A 615 -35.16 -12.59 12.85
N LYS A 616 -35.92 -13.59 13.33
CA LYS A 616 -37.27 -13.46 13.91
C LYS A 616 -37.42 -12.39 14.99
N SER A 617 -36.45 -12.26 15.89
CA SER A 617 -36.45 -11.27 16.98
C SER A 617 -36.48 -9.84 16.44
N LEU A 618 -35.65 -9.55 15.42
CA LEU A 618 -35.64 -8.27 14.71
C LEU A 618 -36.89 -8.08 13.85
N ILE A 619 -37.31 -9.11 13.09
CA ILE A 619 -38.52 -9.05 12.25
C ILE A 619 -39.75 -8.68 13.08
N ALA A 620 -39.94 -9.30 14.25
CA ALA A 620 -41.03 -8.98 15.16
C ALA A 620 -40.98 -7.52 15.62
N HIS A 621 -39.82 -7.05 16.10
CA HIS A 621 -39.66 -5.66 16.54
C HIS A 621 -39.94 -4.64 15.44
N ILE A 622 -39.44 -4.87 14.23
CA ILE A 622 -39.65 -3.98 13.08
C ILE A 622 -41.13 -3.90 12.72
N VAL A 623 -41.81 -5.05 12.64
CA VAL A 623 -43.21 -5.10 12.23
C VAL A 623 -44.14 -4.55 13.32
N GLU A 624 -43.88 -4.84 14.59
CA GLU A 624 -44.73 -4.40 15.70
C GLU A 624 -44.61 -2.89 15.99
N ASN A 625 -43.42 -2.30 15.85
CA ASN A 625 -43.20 -0.89 16.20
C ASN A 625 -43.26 0.08 15.02
N PHE A 626 -42.89 -0.34 13.79
CA PHE A 626 -42.65 0.59 12.69
C PHE A 626 -43.41 0.30 11.39
N TYR A 627 -44.10 -0.85 11.26
CA TYR A 627 -44.74 -1.22 9.99
C TYR A 627 -45.72 -0.16 9.46
N ASN A 628 -46.45 0.52 10.35
CA ASN A 628 -47.42 1.57 9.98
C ASN A 628 -46.78 2.74 9.20
N ALA A 629 -45.50 3.07 9.46
CA ALA A 629 -44.78 4.08 8.69
C ALA A 629 -44.26 3.51 7.36
N LEU A 630 -43.77 2.26 7.40
CA LEU A 630 -43.13 1.57 6.29
C LEU A 630 -44.13 1.01 5.24
N GLU A 631 -45.40 0.82 5.58
CA GLU A 631 -46.44 0.30 4.67
C GLU A 631 -46.65 1.18 3.43
N SER A 632 -46.38 2.49 3.56
CA SER A 632 -46.44 3.46 2.46
C SER A 632 -45.36 3.27 1.39
N ILE A 633 -44.31 2.49 1.67
CA ILE A 633 -43.14 2.31 0.80
C ILE A 633 -43.40 1.13 -0.15
N GLU A 634 -44.11 1.40 -1.25
CA GLU A 634 -44.57 0.34 -2.17
C GLU A 634 -43.60 -0.02 -3.32
N TYR A 635 -42.56 0.78 -3.56
CA TYR A 635 -41.62 0.57 -4.68
C TYR A 635 -40.66 -0.61 -4.47
N VAL A 636 -40.62 -1.19 -3.27
CA VAL A 636 -39.90 -2.43 -2.94
C VAL A 636 -40.82 -3.42 -2.21
N GLN A 637 -40.52 -4.73 -2.35
CA GLN A 637 -41.30 -5.79 -1.68
C GLN A 637 -40.79 -6.12 -0.27
N THR A 638 -39.65 -5.57 0.15
CA THR A 638 -38.97 -5.87 1.43
C THR A 638 -39.90 -5.74 2.64
N PHE A 639 -40.57 -4.59 2.81
CA PHE A 639 -41.43 -4.36 3.98
C PHE A 639 -42.69 -5.25 3.97
N LYS A 640 -43.32 -5.45 2.80
CA LYS A 640 -44.44 -6.39 2.65
C LYS A 640 -44.01 -7.82 2.99
N GLY A 641 -42.83 -8.24 2.53
CA GLY A 641 -42.26 -9.55 2.85
C GLY A 641 -41.86 -9.73 4.32
N LEU A 642 -41.42 -8.67 5.01
CA LEU A 642 -41.18 -8.68 6.47
C LEU A 642 -42.48 -8.96 7.24
N LYS A 643 -43.58 -8.28 6.89
CA LYS A 643 -44.90 -8.54 7.48
C LYS A 643 -45.38 -9.97 7.23
N THR A 644 -45.25 -10.48 6.01
CA THR A 644 -45.59 -11.88 5.71
C THR A 644 -44.77 -12.88 6.55
N LYS A 645 -43.48 -12.63 6.76
CA LYS A 645 -42.63 -13.46 7.65
C LYS A 645 -43.07 -13.40 9.10
N TYR A 646 -43.41 -12.21 9.61
CA TYR A 646 -43.94 -12.03 10.97
C TYR A 646 -45.26 -12.78 11.18
N GLU A 647 -46.21 -12.63 10.26
CA GLU A 647 -47.52 -13.30 10.32
C GLU A 647 -47.37 -14.84 10.30
N GLN A 648 -46.51 -15.38 9.44
CA GLN A 648 -46.17 -16.81 9.40
C GLN A 648 -45.59 -17.33 10.72
N GLU A 649 -44.71 -16.58 11.37
CA GLU A 649 -44.14 -16.98 12.67
C GLU A 649 -45.20 -16.89 13.79
N LYS A 650 -46.02 -15.84 13.79
CA LYS A 650 -47.09 -15.63 14.77
C LYS A 650 -48.13 -16.75 14.71
N ASP A 651 -48.57 -17.13 13.52
CA ASP A 651 -49.47 -18.27 13.32
C ASP A 651 -48.83 -19.58 13.77
N ARG A 652 -47.53 -19.79 13.50
CA ARG A 652 -46.78 -20.97 13.96
C ARG A 652 -46.67 -21.03 15.49
N GLN A 653 -46.53 -19.89 16.17
CA GLN A 653 -46.52 -19.83 17.64
C GLN A 653 -47.91 -20.09 18.23
N ASN A 654 -48.96 -19.49 17.65
CA ASN A 654 -50.36 -19.74 18.03
C ASN A 654 -50.73 -21.23 17.87
N GLN A 655 -50.31 -21.88 16.79
CA GLN A 655 -50.52 -23.31 16.58
C GLN A 655 -49.80 -24.18 17.62
N LYS A 656 -48.57 -23.82 18.04
CA LYS A 656 -47.82 -24.53 19.08
C LYS A 656 -48.43 -24.38 20.48
N LEU A 657 -49.00 -23.22 20.79
CA LEU A 657 -49.72 -22.96 22.04
C LEU A 657 -51.01 -23.79 22.13
N ASN A 658 -51.66 -24.03 20.99
CA ASN A 658 -52.91 -24.80 20.91
C ASN A 658 -52.71 -26.34 20.90
N SER A 659 -51.48 -26.87 20.92
CA SER A 659 -51.20 -28.28 20.57
C SER A 659 -50.58 -29.16 21.67
N VAL A 660 -50.69 -28.83 22.96
CA VAL A 660 -50.05 -29.62 24.04
C VAL A 660 -50.99 -29.92 25.21
N PRO A 661 -51.27 -31.22 25.46
CA PRO A 661 -51.25 -31.79 26.81
C PRO A 661 -49.90 -32.45 27.12
N SER A 662 -49.50 -32.44 28.39
CA SER A 662 -48.19 -32.83 28.90
C SER A 662 -47.82 -34.31 28.65
N ILE A 663 -46.52 -34.59 28.44
CA ILE A 663 -45.68 -35.60 29.14
C ILE A 663 -44.34 -35.88 28.37
N LEU A 664 -43.22 -35.90 29.12
CA LEU A 664 -41.87 -36.38 28.76
C LEU A 664 -41.16 -35.76 27.52
N ARG A 665 -40.33 -34.73 27.76
CA ARG A 665 -39.17 -34.43 26.91
C ARG A 665 -37.92 -35.11 27.46
N SER A 666 -37.37 -36.08 26.73
CA SER A 666 -36.05 -36.66 26.98
C SER A 666 -35.04 -35.96 26.06
N ASN A 667 -34.10 -35.20 26.63
CA ASN A 667 -33.05 -34.53 25.87
C ASN A 667 -31.94 -35.53 25.51
N ARG A 668 -31.71 -35.77 24.21
CA ARG A 668 -30.43 -36.30 23.71
C ARG A 668 -29.96 -35.57 22.44
N PHE A 669 -29.00 -34.68 22.67
CA PHE A 669 -27.85 -34.33 21.83
C PHE A 669 -27.96 -34.52 20.30
N ARG A 670 -27.89 -33.39 19.59
CA ARG A 670 -26.98 -33.26 18.43
C ARG A 670 -25.72 -32.53 18.91
N ARG A 671 -24.54 -32.97 18.46
CA ARG A 671 -23.27 -32.24 18.64
C ARG A 671 -23.23 -31.07 17.66
N ASP A 672 -22.82 -29.91 18.14
CA ASP A 672 -22.48 -28.75 17.32
C ASP A 672 -21.54 -27.81 18.09
N ALA A 673 -20.71 -27.05 17.38
CA ALA A 673 -19.86 -25.88 17.73
C ALA A 673 -19.07 -25.75 19.08
N ARG A 674 -19.46 -26.38 20.20
CA ARG A 674 -19.01 -26.02 21.57
C ARG A 674 -17.53 -26.20 21.91
N ALA A 675 -16.75 -26.88 21.07
CA ALA A 675 -15.33 -27.11 21.34
C ALA A 675 -14.45 -25.84 21.27
N LEU A 676 -15.04 -24.70 20.87
CA LEU A 676 -14.43 -23.37 21.01
C LEU A 676 -15.03 -22.57 22.20
N GLU A 677 -16.28 -22.86 22.59
CA GLU A 677 -16.92 -22.21 23.75
C GLU A 677 -16.32 -22.72 25.08
N GLU A 678 -15.91 -23.99 25.17
CA GLU A 678 -15.31 -24.54 26.41
C GLU A 678 -13.92 -23.92 26.75
N ASP A 679 -13.17 -23.42 25.75
CA ASP A 679 -11.93 -22.64 25.97
C ASP A 679 -12.25 -21.19 26.43
N GLU A 680 -13.40 -20.63 26.03
CA GLU A 680 -13.83 -19.25 26.37
C GLU A 680 -14.61 -19.19 27.71
N GLU A 681 -15.30 -20.26 28.12
CA GLU A 681 -15.99 -20.35 29.42
C GLU A 681 -15.02 -20.50 30.61
N MET A 682 -13.75 -20.89 30.41
CA MET A 682 -12.77 -20.94 31.50
C MET A 682 -12.44 -19.54 32.06
N TRP A 683 -12.43 -18.52 31.20
CA TRP A 683 -12.17 -17.12 31.60
C TRP A 683 -13.27 -16.55 32.53
N PHE A 684 -14.48 -17.13 32.53
CA PHE A 684 -15.55 -16.71 33.45
C PHE A 684 -15.36 -17.16 34.90
N ASN A 685 -14.39 -18.04 35.21
CA ASN A 685 -14.23 -18.61 36.56
C ASN A 685 -12.98 -18.13 37.30
N GLU A 686 -12.04 -17.43 36.67
CA GLU A 686 -10.80 -16.98 37.32
C GLU A 686 -10.91 -15.58 37.95
N ASP A 687 -11.82 -14.72 37.48
CA ASP A 687 -11.99 -13.34 37.97
C ASP A 687 -12.92 -13.19 39.21
N GLU A 688 -13.53 -14.26 39.74
CA GLU A 688 -14.46 -14.20 40.91
C GLU A 688 -13.90 -14.73 42.25
N GLU A 689 -12.67 -15.29 42.33
CA GLU A 689 -12.17 -15.97 43.56
C GLU A 689 -11.08 -15.23 44.40
N GLU A 690 -10.68 -13.99 44.08
CA GLU A 690 -9.71 -13.21 44.91
C GLU A 690 -10.32 -12.00 45.69
N GLU A 691 -11.36 -12.22 46.49
CA GLU A 691 -11.61 -11.38 47.69
C GLU A 691 -11.68 -12.24 48.96
N GLY A 692 -10.55 -12.32 49.69
CA GLY A 692 -10.45 -13.05 50.95
C GLY A 692 -11.17 -12.37 52.12
N GLU A 693 -11.93 -13.15 52.90
CA GLU A 693 -12.75 -12.66 54.03
C GLU A 693 -11.97 -11.83 55.08
N ALA A 694 -12.45 -10.61 55.35
CA ALA A 694 -12.12 -9.86 56.57
C ALA A 694 -13.39 -9.24 57.20
N VAL A 695 -13.78 -9.77 58.36
CA VAL A 695 -14.95 -9.36 59.15
C VAL A 695 -14.63 -8.13 60.02
N VAL A 696 -15.46 -7.06 60.07
CA VAL A 696 -16.28 -6.51 61.21
C VAL A 696 -17.19 -5.32 60.72
N PRO A 697 -17.93 -4.47 61.51
CA PRO A 697 -19.39 -4.31 61.43
C PRO A 697 -19.92 -2.94 60.85
N PRO A 698 -21.25 -2.70 60.73
CA PRO A 698 -21.80 -1.68 59.81
C PRO A 698 -22.17 -0.31 60.42
N VAL A 699 -22.00 0.78 59.64
CA VAL A 699 -22.71 2.10 59.70
C VAL A 699 -22.17 3.03 58.56
N GLU A 700 -22.94 3.77 57.74
CA GLU A 700 -24.41 3.85 57.56
C GLU A 700 -24.87 3.94 56.07
N LYS A 701 -25.09 5.14 55.46
CA LYS A 701 -25.44 5.34 54.03
C LYS A 701 -25.00 6.71 53.46
N SER A 702 -24.43 6.72 52.25
CA SER A 702 -24.34 7.88 51.34
C SER A 702 -24.53 7.45 49.87
N LYS A 703 -24.56 8.42 48.94
CA LYS A 703 -25.08 8.34 47.56
C LYS A 703 -24.07 7.77 46.53
N PRO A 704 -24.51 7.39 45.31
CA PRO A 704 -23.61 6.95 44.25
C PRO A 704 -22.77 8.10 43.70
N GLU A 705 -21.54 7.79 43.30
CA GLU A 705 -20.59 8.69 42.63
C GLU A 705 -20.52 8.32 41.14
N ASP A 706 -20.73 9.32 40.28
CA ASP A 706 -20.34 9.30 38.87
C ASP A 706 -18.93 9.90 38.80
N ASP A 707 -17.89 9.07 38.73
CA ASP A 707 -16.51 9.53 38.59
C ASP A 707 -16.03 9.43 37.12
N PHE A 708 -16.02 10.58 36.45
CA PHE A 708 -15.13 10.84 35.31
C PHE A 708 -13.81 11.42 35.84
N PRO A 709 -12.63 10.96 35.39
CA PRO A 709 -11.37 11.56 35.81
C PRO A 709 -11.21 13.02 35.31
N ASP A 710 -11.11 13.96 36.25
CA ASP A 710 -10.90 15.41 36.04
C ASP A 710 -9.58 15.78 35.30
N SER A 711 -8.74 14.82 34.92
CA SER A 711 -7.46 15.07 34.24
C SER A 711 -7.64 15.60 32.81
N TYR A 712 -8.61 15.07 32.06
CA TYR A 712 -8.82 15.40 30.65
C TYR A 712 -9.34 16.83 30.44
N GLU A 713 -10.27 17.32 31.28
CA GLU A 713 -10.73 18.71 31.18
C GLU A 713 -9.62 19.71 31.48
N LYS A 714 -8.78 19.43 32.48
CA LYS A 714 -7.64 20.29 32.87
C LYS A 714 -6.57 20.39 31.78
N PHE A 715 -6.30 19.29 31.09
CA PHE A 715 -5.42 19.28 29.92
C PHE A 715 -6.03 20.04 28.73
N MET A 716 -7.33 19.82 28.46
CA MET A 716 -8.09 20.54 27.43
C MET A 716 -8.17 22.05 27.67
N GLU A 717 -8.31 22.51 28.91
CA GLU A 717 -8.26 23.95 29.24
C GLU A 717 -6.88 24.55 28.95
N THR A 718 -5.81 23.78 29.17
CA THR A 718 -4.43 24.23 28.90
C THR A 718 -4.18 24.42 27.40
N LYS A 719 -4.69 23.52 26.53
CA LYS A 719 -4.61 23.70 25.05
C LYS A 719 -5.67 24.66 24.47
N LYS A 720 -6.81 24.90 25.12
CA LYS A 720 -7.79 25.94 24.70
C LYS A 720 -7.18 27.35 24.67
N GLY A 721 -6.20 27.64 25.53
CA GLY A 721 -5.43 28.88 25.47
C GLY A 721 -4.70 29.07 24.12
N ILE A 722 -4.14 28.00 23.57
CA ILE A 722 -3.31 28.02 22.34
C ILE A 722 -4.21 28.15 21.10
N CYS A 723 -5.31 27.38 21.01
CA CYS A 723 -6.25 27.47 19.89
C CYS A 723 -6.96 28.84 19.78
N SER A 724 -7.03 29.63 20.86
CA SER A 724 -7.68 30.96 20.84
C SER A 724 -6.97 31.98 19.94
N ILE A 725 -5.67 31.80 19.69
CA ILE A 725 -4.83 32.74 18.92
C ILE A 725 -5.11 32.64 17.40
N SER A 726 -5.63 31.51 16.92
CA SER A 726 -5.97 31.29 15.50
C SER A 726 -7.04 32.28 14.97
N SER A 727 -7.93 32.77 15.84
CA SER A 727 -9.03 33.67 15.43
C SER A 727 -8.63 35.11 15.08
N HIS A 728 -7.37 35.53 15.30
CA HIS A 728 -6.91 36.90 15.05
C HIS A 728 -6.12 37.10 13.73
N CYS A 729 -5.71 36.03 13.05
CA CYS A 729 -4.96 36.10 11.79
C CYS A 729 -5.87 36.00 10.54
N HIS A 730 -6.92 36.83 10.47
CA HIS A 730 -7.80 36.95 9.28
C HIS A 730 -7.97 38.40 8.79
N ARG A 731 -7.03 39.28 9.14
CA ARG A 731 -6.82 40.59 8.50
C ARG A 731 -5.33 40.85 8.35
N ILE A 732 -4.97 41.57 7.28
CA ILE A 732 -3.59 41.88 6.84
C ILE A 732 -2.87 40.60 6.32
N TYR A 733 -2.43 40.45 5.07
CA TYR A 733 -2.10 41.40 4.00
C TYR A 733 -2.83 41.14 2.66
N ALA A 734 -3.22 42.22 2.00
CA ALA A 734 -3.12 42.33 0.55
C ALA A 734 -1.91 43.22 0.22
N VAL A 735 -1.50 43.28 -1.06
CA VAL A 735 -0.28 43.98 -1.56
C VAL A 735 0.99 43.14 -1.28
N GLN A 736 1.89 42.82 -2.22
CA GLN A 736 2.33 43.58 -3.40
C GLN A 736 2.89 42.69 -4.55
N ASP A 737 2.77 43.15 -5.80
CA ASP A 737 3.57 42.65 -6.93
C ASP A 737 5.02 43.19 -6.87
N MET A 738 6.03 42.34 -7.15
CA MET A 738 7.16 42.66 -8.04
C MET A 738 8.00 41.43 -8.39
#